data_AF-A0A2B7XDP6-F1
#
_entry.id   AF-A0A2B7XDP6-F1
#
_cell.length_a   1.000
_cell.length_b   1.000
_cell.length_c   1.000
_cell.angle_alpha   90.00
_cell.angle_beta   90.00
_cell.angle_gamma   90.00
#
_symmetry.space_group_name_H-M   'P 1'
#
loop_
_entity.id
_entity.type
_entity.pdbx_description
1 polymer ?
#
loop_
_entity_poly.entity_id
_entity_poly.type
_entity_poly.pdbx_seq_one_letter_code
_entity_poly.pdbx_strand_id
1 'polypeptide(L)'
;MAAGMHQTRDSIEDIWGCRTPYKHQWPTRVDERVTDTPEKWVQSACVLCSHGCALDIGVKDGKVVGVRGRATDRANKGRLGPKGLHGWASINSQDRLKYPMIRRNGKLERASWDETMSYIVSRTQDIRSRLSNHGIGFYTSGQLFLEEYYVLAMVGKAGLHTLHMDGNTRLCTATAAASMRESFGSDGQPGSYGDIDYTDCMFLYGHNPAATATVMWSRILDRLDGPNPPKLICVDPRTTAVAKRATVHLAPKVGTNLALLNGIQHLMFKHGWVDEKWVAKHTVGVEKLRETVAKYHPKYVEDITGVPAADLKRAAEIIGTTPSLLSTTLQGIYQSNQATASACQLNNISLLRGLIGKQGSGVLQMNGQPTAQNNRESGCDGEYPAFRNNQNPQHMKEIADCWNIRLIEVPHWSQPTHLESMLSFAEEGSIEMLWVSGTNPLVSLPDLPKMRKLFTKPDLFLIVQDIFLTETAEVADVVLPAAQWGERTGTFTNVDRTVHLSHKAVDPPGEARSDLDIFLDFAKRMGFEDKDGNDLIPWTQPEEVFEAWKKMTKGRPCDYTGLSYEKLTGGSGIQWPCNEDYPNGRERLFDDGKFFTDIDYCESYGHDLDTGVPFTKIQYEALNPAGRAILKAADYQSPMEEPDEEYPIRLSTGRNVYQFHTRTKTGRAPQLHKACPRPLVQISEQDASAAGIKDSDEVVVKSRRGAVQMPVNVGNIAPGHAFIPFHFGYWDLKGDRARAANELTIKQWDPISKQPTFKAGAVKIEKCKDEPGLVRIHAKEEQTAAVKRVSKGKKVTSKEEKEHRSRRLELWLGATDEAIQELIDIYDHLIPKLVHNQEVHWGLKMMHHLADDVLNTLKPSVEKYHGSKKYGRAVSGALRDALFPKTVDGDGGSYSSLTGLQALHMYLSHIEGQLTALVPTSQALWDEEFADAVKVALKGISRQQAWAMQHVKVMSPQMLLVPMIPTRDLEDDPGSLGVRLREVSDSDMV
;
A
#
# COMPACT_ATOMS: atom_id res chain seq x y z
N MET A 1 16.13 42.34 20.10
CA MET A 1 16.57 40.97 19.78
C MET A 1 17.80 40.67 20.62
N ALA A 2 17.87 39.53 21.30
CA ALA A 2 19.09 39.10 21.97
C ALA A 2 20.20 38.87 20.92
N ALA A 3 21.46 39.09 21.29
CA ALA A 3 22.59 38.79 20.40
C ALA A 3 22.53 37.32 19.95
N GLY A 4 22.64 37.04 18.65
CA GLY A 4 22.69 35.67 18.09
C GLY A 4 21.39 35.10 17.50
N MET A 5 20.22 35.72 17.71
CA MET A 5 18.97 35.31 17.03
C MET A 5 18.88 35.91 15.63
N HIS A 6 18.64 35.09 14.62
CA HIS A 6 18.48 35.54 13.23
C HIS A 6 17.48 34.67 12.47
N GLN A 7 16.63 35.30 11.66
CA GLN A 7 15.84 34.61 10.65
C GLN A 7 15.80 35.44 9.38
N THR A 8 15.90 34.77 8.24
CA THR A 8 15.87 35.39 6.90
C THR A 8 14.49 35.92 6.52
N ARG A 9 13.42 35.30 7.02
CA ARG A 9 12.02 35.74 6.87
C ARG A 9 11.14 35.15 7.97
N ASP A 10 9.98 35.78 8.19
CA ASP A 10 8.91 35.16 8.96
C ASP A 10 8.12 34.18 8.08
N SER A 11 8.47 32.90 8.16
CA SER A 11 7.82 31.86 7.38
C SER A 11 6.40 31.50 7.86
N ILE A 12 5.93 32.07 8.97
CA ILE A 12 4.54 31.87 9.41
C ILE A 12 3.63 32.82 8.63
N GLU A 13 4.00 34.09 8.51
CA GLU A 13 3.23 35.11 7.79
C GLU A 13 3.47 35.03 6.28
N ASP A 14 4.72 34.84 5.84
CA ASP A 14 5.08 34.66 4.43
C ASP A 14 5.62 33.24 4.20
N ILE A 15 4.71 32.30 3.97
CA ILE A 15 5.00 30.86 3.81
C ILE A 15 6.02 30.59 2.69
N TRP A 16 5.88 31.27 1.56
CA TRP A 16 6.61 30.94 0.31
C TRP A 16 7.83 31.85 0.07
N GLY A 17 7.95 32.97 0.79
CA GLY A 17 9.05 33.92 0.65
C GLY A 17 8.88 34.83 -0.57
N CYS A 18 9.81 35.78 -0.73
CA CYS A 18 9.80 36.67 -1.90
C CYS A 18 9.88 35.89 -3.22
N ARG A 19 9.20 36.40 -4.25
CA ARG A 19 9.21 35.83 -5.59
C ARG A 19 10.55 36.05 -6.26
N THR A 20 11.04 35.03 -6.95
CA THR A 20 12.23 35.09 -7.81
C THR A 20 11.88 34.58 -9.20
N PRO A 21 11.14 35.37 -10.00
CA PRO A 21 10.68 34.96 -11.32
C PRO A 21 11.81 34.48 -12.22
N TYR A 22 11.58 33.40 -12.97
CA TYR A 22 12.62 32.79 -13.79
C TYR A 22 12.07 32.09 -15.03
N LYS A 23 12.94 31.82 -16.00
CA LYS A 23 12.60 31.07 -17.21
C LYS A 23 12.90 29.57 -17.09
N HIS A 24 14.15 29.21 -16.78
CA HIS A 24 14.60 27.81 -16.72
C HIS A 24 15.42 27.50 -15.47
N GLN A 25 16.44 28.30 -15.13
CA GLN A 25 17.20 28.02 -13.91
C GLN A 25 16.58 28.74 -12.72
N TRP A 26 16.07 27.98 -11.74
CA TRP A 26 15.51 28.55 -10.53
C TRP A 26 16.61 29.19 -9.66
N PRO A 27 16.55 30.51 -9.37
CA PRO A 27 17.62 31.20 -8.64
C PRO A 27 17.79 30.68 -7.22
N THR A 28 19.01 30.74 -6.69
CA THR A 28 19.30 30.40 -5.30
C THR A 28 18.71 31.41 -4.32
N ARG A 29 18.12 30.91 -3.22
CA ARG A 29 17.73 31.72 -2.05
C ARG A 29 17.95 30.87 -0.80
N VAL A 30 18.80 31.32 0.10
CA VAL A 30 19.07 30.59 1.36
C VAL A 30 18.11 31.08 2.43
N ASP A 31 17.18 30.22 2.83
CA ASP A 31 16.32 30.44 3.98
C ASP A 31 17.04 29.88 5.24
N GLU A 32 17.22 30.73 6.23
CA GLU A 32 17.88 30.42 7.52
C GLU A 32 17.04 30.89 8.70
N ARG A 33 17.09 30.11 9.79
CA ARG A 33 16.60 30.49 11.12
C ARG A 33 17.47 29.88 12.22
N VAL A 34 17.99 30.73 13.08
CA VAL A 34 18.79 30.40 14.27
C VAL A 34 18.26 31.13 15.51
N THR A 35 18.29 30.45 16.65
CA THR A 35 17.98 31.01 17.98
C THR A 35 19.22 31.43 18.77
N ASP A 36 20.41 31.01 18.31
CA ASP A 36 21.72 31.37 18.84
C ASP A 36 22.77 31.18 17.73
N THR A 37 23.96 31.77 17.87
CA THR A 37 25.08 31.64 16.92
C THR A 37 25.65 30.21 16.96
N PRO A 38 25.55 29.42 15.87
CA PRO A 38 26.09 28.07 15.83
C PRO A 38 27.63 28.03 15.87
N GLU A 39 28.19 27.05 16.57
CA GLU A 39 29.64 26.75 16.58
C GLU A 39 30.04 25.89 15.38
N LYS A 40 29.12 25.06 14.91
CA LYS A 40 29.30 24.22 13.72
C LYS A 40 28.00 24.04 12.96
N TRP A 41 28.14 23.73 11.67
CA TRP A 41 27.06 23.38 10.76
C TRP A 41 27.24 21.94 10.29
N VAL A 42 26.22 21.12 10.47
CA VAL A 42 26.25 19.68 10.13
C VAL A 42 25.28 19.40 8.99
N GLN A 43 25.79 18.81 7.91
CA GLN A 43 24.98 18.52 6.72
C GLN A 43 23.84 17.55 7.03
N SER A 44 22.66 17.86 6.50
CA SER A 44 21.51 16.97 6.50
C SER A 44 20.48 17.37 5.42
N ALA A 45 19.28 16.81 5.51
CA ALA A 45 18.14 17.24 4.73
C ALA A 45 16.84 17.02 5.53
N CYS A 46 15.80 17.77 5.21
CA CYS A 46 14.57 17.86 6.01
C CYS A 46 13.73 16.56 5.93
N VAL A 47 13.50 15.92 7.08
CA VAL A 47 12.71 14.68 7.21
C VAL A 47 11.25 14.91 7.61
N LEU A 48 10.58 15.84 6.92
CA LEU A 48 9.14 16.11 7.12
C LEU A 48 8.33 15.74 5.87
N CYS A 49 8.18 16.60 4.88
CA CYS A 49 7.54 16.19 3.62
C CYS A 49 8.55 15.49 2.69
N SER A 50 8.03 14.80 1.67
CA SER A 50 8.78 14.14 0.60
C SER A 50 9.61 15.04 -0.32
N HIS A 51 9.59 16.37 -0.13
CA HIS A 51 10.36 17.28 -0.98
C HIS A 51 11.87 17.00 -0.91
N GLY A 52 12.36 16.62 0.29
CA GLY A 52 13.79 16.36 0.53
C GLY A 52 14.64 17.63 0.41
N CYS A 53 14.30 18.68 1.17
CA CYS A 53 15.06 19.93 1.15
C CYS A 53 16.40 19.75 1.88
N ALA A 54 17.53 19.89 1.19
CA ALA A 54 18.84 19.83 1.87
C ALA A 54 19.10 21.08 2.72
N LEU A 55 19.73 20.85 3.88
CA LEU A 55 19.98 21.88 4.88
C LEU A 55 21.21 21.57 5.71
N ASP A 56 21.74 22.55 6.44
CA ASP A 56 22.68 22.31 7.53
C ASP A 56 22.01 22.56 8.88
N ILE A 57 22.33 21.73 9.87
CA ILE A 57 21.90 21.83 11.27
C ILE A 57 22.95 22.65 12.03
N GLY A 58 22.54 23.76 12.63
CA GLY A 58 23.40 24.59 13.47
C GLY A 58 23.42 24.05 14.90
N VAL A 59 24.62 23.80 15.43
CA VAL A 59 24.83 23.23 16.77
C VAL A 59 25.65 24.19 17.64
N LYS A 60 25.26 24.32 18.90
CA LYS A 60 25.99 25.04 19.96
C LYS A 60 25.75 24.34 21.30
N ASP A 61 26.79 24.17 22.11
CA ASP A 61 26.69 23.52 23.44
C ASP A 61 26.00 22.13 23.39
N GLY A 62 26.28 21.36 22.33
CA GLY A 62 25.68 20.05 22.10
C GLY A 62 24.18 20.05 21.78
N LYS A 63 23.58 21.21 21.49
CA LYS A 63 22.15 21.36 21.15
C LYS A 63 21.97 21.94 19.76
N VAL A 64 20.87 21.57 19.11
CA VAL A 64 20.46 22.22 17.86
C VAL A 64 19.94 23.63 18.19
N VAL A 65 20.50 24.64 17.54
CA VAL A 65 20.11 26.05 17.70
C VAL A 65 19.57 26.67 16.43
N GLY A 66 19.55 25.94 15.31
CA GLY A 66 18.97 26.44 14.07
C GLY A 66 19.22 25.57 12.86
N VAL A 67 18.74 26.04 11.72
CA VAL A 67 18.94 25.41 10.40
C VAL A 67 19.11 26.47 9.32
N ARG A 68 19.85 26.14 8.25
CA ARG A 68 19.91 26.92 7.01
C ARG A 68 19.79 26.00 5.81
N GLY A 69 19.10 26.42 4.75
CA GLY A 69 19.04 25.61 3.53
C GLY A 69 20.38 25.61 2.77
N ARG A 70 20.66 24.52 2.05
CA ARG A 70 21.90 24.40 1.26
C ARG A 70 21.70 24.95 -0.16
N ALA A 71 22.48 25.97 -0.51
CA ALA A 71 22.41 26.63 -1.82
C ALA A 71 22.71 25.69 -3.01
N THR A 72 23.58 24.71 -2.80
CA THR A 72 24.05 23.77 -3.83
C THR A 72 23.02 22.72 -4.22
N ASP A 73 21.99 22.50 -3.40
CA ASP A 73 21.06 21.39 -3.57
C ASP A 73 20.11 21.57 -4.76
N ARG A 74 19.87 20.47 -5.48
CA ARG A 74 18.99 20.43 -6.66
C ARG A 74 17.51 20.65 -6.32
N ALA A 75 17.04 20.18 -5.17
CA ALA A 75 15.62 20.13 -4.85
C ALA A 75 15.13 21.47 -4.28
N ASN A 76 15.91 22.11 -3.41
CA ASN A 76 15.46 23.34 -2.74
C ASN A 76 16.25 24.61 -3.04
N LYS A 77 17.48 24.53 -3.60
CA LYS A 77 18.32 25.71 -3.90
C LYS A 77 18.43 26.69 -2.72
N GLY A 78 18.55 26.14 -1.51
CA GLY A 78 18.64 26.89 -0.25
C GLY A 78 17.30 27.20 0.44
N ARG A 79 16.14 26.96 -0.18
CA ARG A 79 14.84 27.35 0.40
C ARG A 79 14.33 26.32 1.40
N LEU A 80 13.58 26.78 2.39
CA LEU A 80 12.97 25.91 3.40
C LEU A 80 11.53 26.34 3.68
N GLY A 81 10.62 25.39 3.82
CA GLY A 81 9.25 25.68 4.25
C GLY A 81 9.17 26.05 5.74
N PRO A 82 8.01 26.50 6.23
CA PRO A 82 7.81 26.81 7.64
C PRO A 82 8.15 25.62 8.54
N LYS A 83 7.70 24.43 8.13
CA LYS A 83 8.03 23.18 8.81
C LYS A 83 9.54 22.90 8.87
N GLY A 84 10.28 23.22 7.82
CA GLY A 84 11.74 23.04 7.78
C GLY A 84 12.46 24.02 8.72
N LEU A 85 12.05 25.29 8.75
CA LEU A 85 12.67 26.35 9.57
C LEU A 85 12.35 26.25 11.07
N HIS A 86 11.25 25.59 11.44
CA HIS A 86 10.75 25.54 12.83
C HIS A 86 10.69 24.13 13.42
N GLY A 87 10.57 23.08 12.60
CA GLY A 87 10.28 21.72 13.07
C GLY A 87 11.40 21.08 13.89
N TRP A 88 12.64 21.55 13.75
CA TRP A 88 13.79 21.09 14.52
C TRP A 88 13.66 21.35 16.03
N ALA A 89 12.79 22.30 16.44
CA ALA A 89 12.56 22.62 17.84
C ALA A 89 12.12 21.41 18.69
N SER A 90 11.50 20.39 18.06
CA SER A 90 11.08 19.17 18.77
C SER A 90 12.25 18.35 19.33
N ILE A 91 13.45 18.48 18.76
CA ILE A 91 14.65 17.77 19.22
C ILE A 91 14.97 18.15 20.68
N ASN A 92 14.86 19.44 20.99
CA ASN A 92 15.15 19.98 22.33
C ASN A 92 13.96 19.89 23.31
N SER A 93 12.88 19.19 22.92
CA SER A 93 11.68 19.10 23.78
C SER A 93 11.98 18.32 25.06
N GLN A 94 11.44 18.80 26.18
CA GLN A 94 11.69 18.21 27.50
C GLN A 94 10.97 16.88 27.73
N ASP A 95 9.90 16.62 26.97
CA ASP A 95 9.05 15.44 27.06
C ASP A 95 9.43 14.34 26.05
N ARG A 96 10.63 14.41 25.47
CA ARG A 96 11.21 13.31 24.69
C ARG A 96 11.30 12.04 25.54
N LEU A 97 11.08 10.88 24.89
CA LEU A 97 11.37 9.59 25.51
C LEU A 97 12.88 9.45 25.72
N LYS A 98 13.28 9.12 26.95
CA LYS A 98 14.70 9.03 27.36
C LYS A 98 15.15 7.62 27.72
N TYR A 99 14.22 6.75 28.09
CA TYR A 99 14.51 5.43 28.65
C TYR A 99 13.50 4.40 28.15
N PRO A 100 13.89 3.13 27.99
CA PRO A 100 12.95 2.04 27.79
C PRO A 100 11.91 2.00 28.91
N MET A 101 10.68 1.61 28.57
CA MET A 101 9.61 1.41 29.54
C MET A 101 8.89 0.10 29.30
N ILE A 102 8.56 -0.60 30.39
CA ILE A 102 7.77 -1.83 30.37
C ILE A 102 6.49 -1.60 31.16
N ARG A 103 5.36 -2.10 30.66
CA ARG A 103 4.08 -2.02 31.37
C ARG A 103 4.02 -3.03 32.51
N ARG A 104 4.01 -2.53 33.75
CA ARG A 104 3.86 -3.30 35.00
C ARG A 104 2.66 -2.77 35.77
N ASN A 105 1.79 -3.67 36.24
CA ASN A 105 0.60 -3.29 37.00
C ASN A 105 -0.24 -2.17 36.34
N GLY A 106 -0.30 -2.18 35.00
CA GLY A 106 -1.00 -1.18 34.21
C GLY A 106 -0.28 0.10 33.88
N LYS A 107 0.91 0.34 34.43
CA LYS A 107 1.68 1.57 34.25
C LYS A 107 2.94 1.30 33.46
N LEU A 108 3.32 2.23 32.59
CA LEU A 108 4.64 2.22 31.97
C LEU A 108 5.66 2.67 33.02
N GLU A 109 6.58 1.77 33.35
CA GLU A 109 7.66 2.01 34.31
C GLU A 109 9.00 1.96 33.57
N ARG A 110 9.95 2.81 33.95
CA ARG A 110 11.31 2.79 33.40
C ARG A 110 11.94 1.41 33.60
N ALA A 111 12.61 0.91 32.56
CA ALA A 111 13.39 -0.31 32.56
C ALA A 111 14.77 -0.05 31.92
N SER A 112 15.72 -0.97 32.11
CA SER A 112 16.99 -0.93 31.37
C SER A 112 16.82 -1.48 29.95
N TRP A 113 17.75 -1.14 29.05
CA TRP A 113 17.79 -1.75 27.72
C TRP A 113 17.93 -3.26 27.77
N ASP A 114 18.82 -3.78 28.62
CA ASP A 114 19.03 -5.24 28.73
C ASP A 114 17.78 -5.97 29.20
N GLU A 115 17.10 -5.45 30.23
CA GLU A 115 15.84 -6.02 30.71
C GLU A 115 14.78 -5.99 29.61
N THR A 116 14.63 -4.85 28.95
CA THR A 116 13.59 -4.64 27.94
C THR A 116 13.80 -5.50 26.71
N MET A 117 15.02 -5.55 26.18
CA MET A 117 15.35 -6.36 25.00
C MET A 117 15.29 -7.85 25.32
N SER A 118 15.72 -8.27 26.51
CA SER A 118 15.56 -9.66 26.95
C SER A 118 14.08 -10.05 27.07
N TYR A 119 13.23 -9.13 27.55
CA TYR A 119 11.79 -9.35 27.59
C TYR A 119 11.19 -9.47 26.19
N ILE A 120 11.53 -8.58 25.26
CA ILE A 120 11.09 -8.66 23.86
C ILE A 120 11.52 -9.98 23.22
N VAL A 121 12.79 -10.37 23.36
CA VAL A 121 13.34 -11.62 22.80
C VAL A 121 12.64 -12.84 23.39
N SER A 122 12.45 -12.88 24.71
CA SER A 122 11.72 -13.97 25.38
C SER A 122 10.28 -14.08 24.89
N ARG A 123 9.56 -12.96 24.75
CA ARG A 123 8.18 -12.95 24.21
C ARG A 123 8.14 -13.36 22.74
N THR A 124 9.12 -12.93 21.95
CA THR A 124 9.26 -13.33 20.55
C THR A 124 9.45 -14.85 20.45
N GLN A 125 10.38 -15.42 21.23
CA GLN A 125 10.63 -16.87 21.26
C GLN A 125 9.42 -17.67 21.76
N ASP A 126 8.70 -17.19 22.78
CA ASP A 126 7.43 -17.79 23.25
C ASP A 126 6.40 -17.86 22.09
N ILE A 127 6.18 -16.75 21.40
CA ILE A 127 5.23 -16.69 20.27
C ILE A 127 5.67 -17.59 19.12
N ARG A 128 6.96 -17.61 18.76
CA ARG A 128 7.51 -18.49 17.73
C ARG A 128 7.27 -19.96 18.07
N SER A 129 7.49 -20.34 19.33
CA SER A 129 7.35 -21.73 19.79
C SER A 129 5.89 -22.21 19.79
N ARG A 130 4.94 -21.34 20.17
CA ARG A 130 3.52 -21.68 20.29
C ARG A 130 2.72 -21.50 19.01
N LEU A 131 3.07 -20.53 18.17
CA LEU A 131 2.35 -20.20 16.94
C LEU A 131 3.21 -20.50 15.71
N SER A 132 4.17 -19.62 15.44
CA SER A 132 5.20 -19.65 14.39
C SER A 132 5.76 -18.23 14.26
N ASN A 133 6.68 -18.01 13.32
CA ASN A 133 7.13 -16.66 12.98
C ASN A 133 6.01 -15.78 12.38
N HIS A 134 4.92 -16.39 11.90
CA HIS A 134 3.71 -15.68 11.43
C HIS A 134 2.83 -15.15 12.58
N GLY A 135 3.19 -15.45 13.83
CA GLY A 135 2.60 -14.78 15.00
C GLY A 135 3.11 -13.36 15.25
N ILE A 136 4.07 -12.89 14.45
CA ILE A 136 4.81 -11.64 14.65
C ILE A 136 4.62 -10.74 13.44
N GLY A 137 4.27 -9.47 13.68
CA GLY A 137 4.15 -8.44 12.65
C GLY A 137 4.92 -7.16 12.97
N PHE A 138 5.37 -6.46 11.92
CA PHE A 138 6.04 -5.17 12.00
C PHE A 138 5.22 -4.09 11.27
N TYR A 139 4.82 -3.06 11.99
CA TYR A 139 4.13 -1.89 11.42
C TYR A 139 5.02 -0.64 11.50
N THR A 140 5.69 -0.33 10.40
CA THR A 140 6.69 0.74 10.33
C THR A 140 6.12 2.06 9.76
N SER A 141 6.99 2.98 9.38
CA SER A 141 6.65 4.31 8.85
C SER A 141 7.32 4.58 7.50
N GLY A 142 7.08 5.75 6.92
CA GLY A 142 7.89 6.33 5.83
C GLY A 142 8.88 7.40 6.33
N GLN A 143 9.37 7.29 7.59
CA GLN A 143 10.18 8.30 8.27
C GLN A 143 11.53 7.78 8.83
N LEU A 144 11.89 6.51 8.59
CA LEU A 144 13.20 5.96 8.96
C LEU A 144 14.23 6.23 7.86
N PHE A 145 15.50 6.01 8.14
CA PHE A 145 16.56 6.03 7.14
C PHE A 145 16.68 4.69 6.41
N LEU A 146 17.32 4.71 5.24
CA LEU A 146 17.49 3.54 4.39
C LEU A 146 18.16 2.38 5.13
N GLU A 147 19.20 2.66 5.89
CA GLU A 147 19.96 1.66 6.66
C GLU A 147 19.06 0.97 7.69
N GLU A 148 18.20 1.75 8.36
CA GLU A 148 17.24 1.25 9.34
C GLU A 148 16.20 0.35 8.69
N TYR A 149 15.71 0.73 7.51
CA TYR A 149 14.78 -0.10 6.75
C TYR A 149 15.44 -1.38 6.22
N TYR A 150 16.66 -1.32 5.70
CA TYR A 150 17.30 -2.51 5.16
C TYR A 150 17.57 -3.56 6.25
N VAL A 151 18.05 -3.13 7.42
CA VAL A 151 18.17 -4.03 8.59
C VAL A 151 16.81 -4.55 9.03
N LEU A 152 15.76 -3.72 9.06
CA LEU A 152 14.41 -4.17 9.41
C LEU A 152 13.89 -5.22 8.41
N ALA A 153 14.13 -5.04 7.10
CA ALA A 153 13.79 -6.01 6.07
C ALA A 153 14.51 -7.34 6.31
N MET A 154 15.79 -7.32 6.70
CA MET A 154 16.52 -8.54 7.05
C MET A 154 16.02 -9.16 8.34
N VAL A 155 15.75 -8.39 9.40
CA VAL A 155 15.17 -8.91 10.66
C VAL A 155 13.88 -9.68 10.40
N GLY A 156 12.96 -9.10 9.61
CA GLY A 156 11.66 -9.73 9.35
C GLY A 156 11.72 -10.82 8.28
N LYS A 157 12.27 -10.53 7.09
CA LYS A 157 12.21 -11.44 5.93
C LYS A 157 13.32 -12.47 5.92
N ALA A 158 14.53 -12.13 6.38
CA ALA A 158 15.68 -13.03 6.35
C ALA A 158 15.92 -13.73 7.71
N GLY A 159 15.68 -13.08 8.84
CA GLY A 159 15.89 -13.66 10.18
C GLY A 159 14.66 -14.38 10.72
N LEU A 160 13.48 -13.76 10.59
CA LEU A 160 12.21 -14.34 11.03
C LEU A 160 11.44 -15.03 9.89
N HIS A 161 11.84 -14.91 8.63
CA HIS A 161 11.10 -15.47 7.49
C HIS A 161 9.59 -15.15 7.51
N THR A 162 9.20 -13.96 7.98
CA THR A 162 7.80 -13.54 8.07
C THR A 162 7.40 -12.64 6.90
N LEU A 163 6.16 -12.80 6.42
CA LEU A 163 5.52 -11.91 5.43
C LEU A 163 4.85 -10.69 6.07
N HIS A 164 4.74 -10.65 7.40
CA HIS A 164 3.90 -9.68 8.12
C HIS A 164 4.68 -8.39 8.42
N MET A 165 4.99 -7.66 7.36
CA MET A 165 5.65 -6.37 7.44
C MET A 165 4.95 -5.38 6.52
N ASP A 166 4.57 -4.23 7.05
CA ASP A 166 4.06 -3.12 6.25
C ASP A 166 4.34 -1.79 6.97
N GLY A 167 4.19 -0.68 6.25
CA GLY A 167 4.41 0.66 6.78
C GLY A 167 3.16 1.53 6.71
N ASN A 168 3.16 2.66 7.41
CA ASN A 168 2.16 3.71 7.20
C ASN A 168 2.23 4.34 5.79
N THR A 169 3.25 4.00 5.00
CA THR A 169 3.32 4.21 3.55
C THR A 169 2.13 3.54 2.84
N ARG A 170 1.60 2.43 3.35
CA ARG A 170 0.31 1.84 2.95
C ARG A 170 -0.84 2.85 2.99
N LEU A 171 -0.84 3.73 4.00
CA LEU A 171 -1.87 4.75 4.18
C LEU A 171 -1.69 5.96 3.27
N CYS A 172 -0.58 6.04 2.53
CA CYS A 172 -0.11 7.29 1.93
C CYS A 172 0.30 7.13 0.45
N THR A 173 1.21 6.22 0.14
CA THR A 173 1.93 6.12 -1.14
C THR A 173 1.83 4.76 -1.81
N ALA A 174 1.08 3.80 -1.24
CA ALA A 174 0.91 2.49 -1.87
C ALA A 174 0.22 2.59 -3.23
N THR A 175 -0.73 3.51 -3.41
CA THR A 175 -1.34 3.75 -4.73
C THR A 175 -0.34 4.30 -5.75
N ALA A 176 0.61 5.14 -5.31
CA ALA A 176 1.69 5.60 -6.18
C ALA A 176 2.50 4.40 -6.70
N ALA A 177 2.95 3.52 -5.80
CA ALA A 177 3.69 2.30 -6.13
C ALA A 177 2.93 1.39 -7.09
N ALA A 178 1.68 1.09 -6.74
CA ALA A 178 0.82 0.24 -7.55
C ALA A 178 0.66 0.82 -8.96
N SER A 179 0.33 2.10 -9.10
CA SER A 179 0.15 2.72 -10.43
C SER A 179 1.42 2.71 -11.29
N MET A 180 2.60 2.86 -10.68
CA MET A 180 3.87 2.78 -11.41
C MET A 180 4.14 1.36 -11.88
N ARG A 181 3.92 0.35 -11.04
CA ARG A 181 4.02 -1.06 -11.45
C ARG A 181 3.05 -1.41 -12.56
N GLU A 182 1.80 -0.98 -12.45
CA GLU A 182 0.76 -1.25 -13.45
C GLU A 182 1.07 -0.62 -14.81
N SER A 183 1.65 0.59 -14.86
CA SER A 183 1.92 1.30 -16.11
C SER A 183 3.33 1.10 -16.67
N PHE A 184 4.34 1.00 -15.81
CA PHE A 184 5.76 1.04 -16.17
C PHE A 184 6.53 -0.22 -15.74
N GLY A 185 5.87 -1.19 -15.10
CA GLY A 185 6.44 -2.49 -14.70
C GLY A 185 7.21 -2.47 -13.38
N SER A 186 7.57 -1.30 -12.86
CA SER A 186 8.20 -1.14 -11.54
C SER A 186 7.96 0.28 -10.99
N ASP A 187 8.07 0.43 -9.67
CA ASP A 187 8.19 1.74 -9.03
C ASP A 187 9.46 2.48 -9.49
N GLY A 188 9.41 3.80 -9.38
CA GLY A 188 10.42 4.71 -9.88
C GLY A 188 9.78 5.85 -10.63
N GLN A 189 9.86 7.05 -10.04
CA GLN A 189 9.25 8.24 -10.62
C GLN A 189 9.88 8.52 -11.99
N PRO A 190 9.11 8.66 -13.08
CA PRO A 190 9.71 8.98 -14.38
C PRO A 190 10.18 10.43 -14.47
N GLY A 191 9.41 11.35 -13.87
CA GLY A 191 9.68 12.77 -13.91
C GLY A 191 10.79 13.22 -12.95
N SER A 192 11.09 14.51 -13.01
CA SER A 192 11.97 15.16 -12.05
C SER A 192 11.46 16.55 -11.63
N TYR A 193 11.89 17.04 -10.47
CA TYR A 193 11.73 18.46 -10.12
C TYR A 193 12.32 19.41 -11.16
N GLY A 194 13.33 18.98 -11.90
CA GLY A 194 13.85 19.72 -13.05
C GLY A 194 12.78 20.04 -14.10
N ASP A 195 11.72 19.23 -14.22
CA ASP A 195 10.67 19.45 -15.22
C ASP A 195 9.78 20.66 -14.93
N ILE A 196 9.70 21.10 -13.66
CA ILE A 196 8.96 22.31 -13.27
C ILE A 196 9.49 23.53 -14.03
N ASP A 197 10.79 23.54 -14.31
CA ASP A 197 11.49 24.66 -14.92
C ASP A 197 11.24 24.80 -16.42
N TYR A 198 10.88 23.71 -17.10
CA TYR A 198 10.82 23.66 -18.56
C TYR A 198 9.43 23.42 -19.11
N THR A 199 8.52 22.89 -18.30
CA THR A 199 7.19 22.52 -18.78
C THR A 199 6.38 23.72 -19.25
N ASP A 200 5.51 23.48 -20.24
CA ASP A 200 4.52 24.41 -20.78
C ASP A 200 3.14 24.20 -20.13
N CYS A 201 2.91 23.04 -19.51
CA CYS A 201 1.68 22.71 -18.81
C CYS A 201 1.96 21.89 -17.55
N MET A 202 1.49 22.39 -16.41
CA MET A 202 1.47 21.67 -15.15
C MET A 202 0.05 21.16 -14.87
N PHE A 203 -0.09 19.85 -14.73
CA PHE A 203 -1.36 19.21 -14.36
C PHE A 203 -1.27 18.68 -12.93
N LEU A 204 -1.83 19.44 -11.98
CA LEU A 204 -1.82 19.09 -10.56
C LEU A 204 -3.18 18.47 -10.19
N TYR A 205 -3.20 17.15 -10.06
CA TYR A 205 -4.42 16.40 -9.77
C TYR A 205 -4.45 15.94 -8.32
N GLY A 206 -5.43 16.38 -7.53
CA GLY A 206 -5.55 15.95 -6.14
C GLY A 206 -4.31 16.30 -5.29
N HIS A 207 -3.56 17.32 -5.72
CA HIS A 207 -2.30 17.74 -5.13
C HIS A 207 -2.33 19.23 -4.81
N ASN A 208 -2.19 19.56 -3.52
CA ASN A 208 -2.12 20.92 -3.00
C ASN A 208 -0.69 21.23 -2.51
N PRO A 209 0.29 21.43 -3.41
CA PRO A 209 1.69 21.68 -3.03
C PRO A 209 1.84 22.93 -2.16
N ALA A 210 0.91 23.90 -2.25
CA ALA A 210 0.91 25.08 -1.40
C ALA A 210 0.84 24.75 0.11
N ALA A 211 0.23 23.62 0.49
CA ALA A 211 0.20 23.13 1.87
C ALA A 211 1.13 21.92 2.10
N THR A 212 1.31 21.06 1.10
CA THR A 212 2.01 19.76 1.26
C THR A 212 3.48 19.77 0.86
N ALA A 213 3.88 20.67 -0.05
CA ALA A 213 5.23 20.77 -0.61
C ALA A 213 5.58 22.24 -0.88
N THR A 214 5.67 23.06 0.17
CA THR A 214 5.75 24.54 0.07
C THR A 214 6.94 25.04 -0.75
N VAL A 215 8.04 24.31 -0.76
CA VAL A 215 9.23 24.66 -1.57
C VAL A 215 8.99 24.38 -3.05
N MET A 216 8.37 23.24 -3.40
CA MET A 216 7.89 22.97 -4.76
C MET A 216 6.92 24.05 -5.22
N TRP A 217 5.96 24.43 -4.37
CA TRP A 217 5.02 25.50 -4.70
C TRP A 217 5.70 26.86 -4.89
N SER A 218 6.73 27.15 -4.09
CA SER A 218 7.53 28.38 -4.28
C SER A 218 8.21 28.40 -5.65
N ARG A 219 8.74 27.26 -6.11
CA ARG A 219 9.31 27.10 -7.46
C ARG A 219 8.26 27.26 -8.55
N ILE A 220 7.09 26.65 -8.38
CA ILE A 220 5.96 26.78 -9.33
C ILE A 220 5.49 28.24 -9.42
N LEU A 221 5.30 28.93 -8.29
CA LEU A 221 4.93 30.34 -8.27
C LEU A 221 5.96 31.21 -9.01
N ASP A 222 7.25 30.99 -8.75
CA ASP A 222 8.32 31.71 -9.45
C ASP A 222 8.33 31.43 -10.95
N ARG A 223 7.96 30.21 -11.37
CA ARG A 223 7.82 29.85 -12.79
C ARG A 223 6.61 30.52 -13.45
N LEU A 224 5.50 30.65 -12.72
CA LEU A 224 4.27 31.31 -13.15
C LEU A 224 4.40 32.84 -13.24
N ASP A 225 5.23 33.44 -12.37
CA ASP A 225 5.50 34.89 -12.39
C ASP A 225 6.63 35.24 -13.38
N GLY A 226 7.34 34.23 -13.90
CA GLY A 226 8.45 34.38 -14.83
C GLY A 226 8.04 34.48 -16.30
N PRO A 227 9.02 34.64 -17.21
CA PRO A 227 8.78 34.64 -18.65
C PRO A 227 8.19 33.31 -19.13
N ASN A 228 7.25 33.38 -20.09
CA ASN A 228 6.58 32.22 -20.68
C ASN A 228 6.00 31.25 -19.64
N PRO A 229 5.05 31.71 -18.80
CA PRO A 229 4.53 30.88 -17.71
C PRO A 229 3.76 29.68 -18.26
N PRO A 230 3.90 28.49 -17.65
CA PRO A 230 3.13 27.32 -18.04
C PRO A 230 1.65 27.53 -17.77
N LYS A 231 0.79 26.81 -18.50
CA LYS A 231 -0.60 26.64 -18.11
C LYS A 231 -0.65 25.78 -16.85
N LEU A 232 -1.48 26.19 -15.89
CA LEU A 232 -1.68 25.44 -14.65
C LEU A 232 -3.10 24.89 -14.60
N ILE A 233 -3.24 23.57 -14.60
CA ILE A 233 -4.53 22.89 -14.40
C ILE A 233 -4.53 22.31 -12.99
N CYS A 234 -5.54 22.69 -12.19
CA CYS A 234 -5.71 22.20 -10.83
C CYS A 234 -7.00 21.38 -10.74
N VAL A 235 -6.91 20.15 -10.24
CA VAL A 235 -8.08 19.33 -9.91
C VAL A 235 -8.15 19.15 -8.40
N ASP A 236 -9.10 19.84 -7.76
CA ASP A 236 -9.31 19.79 -6.31
C ASP A 236 -10.75 20.25 -6.01
N PRO A 237 -11.57 19.54 -5.21
CA PRO A 237 -12.90 20.02 -4.80
C PRO A 237 -12.86 21.36 -4.03
N ARG A 238 -11.69 21.76 -3.51
CA ARG A 238 -11.51 22.97 -2.70
C ARG A 238 -10.87 24.08 -3.53
N THR A 239 -11.24 25.32 -3.23
CA THR A 239 -10.62 26.51 -3.82
C THR A 239 -9.31 26.86 -3.09
N THR A 240 -8.30 26.00 -3.25
CA THR A 240 -6.98 26.14 -2.62
C THR A 240 -6.16 27.30 -3.20
N ALA A 241 -5.01 27.62 -2.58
CA ALA A 241 -4.08 28.60 -3.14
C ALA A 241 -3.56 28.21 -4.54
N VAL A 242 -3.53 26.91 -4.84
CA VAL A 242 -3.20 26.40 -6.18
C VAL A 242 -4.33 26.69 -7.16
N ALA A 243 -5.57 26.36 -6.79
CA ALA A 243 -6.75 26.63 -7.61
C ALA A 243 -6.88 28.13 -7.96
N LYS A 244 -6.60 29.03 -7.01
CA LYS A 244 -6.63 30.49 -7.22
C LYS A 244 -5.61 31.00 -8.25
N ARG A 245 -4.55 30.23 -8.52
CA ARG A 245 -3.51 30.55 -9.52
C ARG A 245 -3.69 29.76 -10.82
N ALA A 246 -4.63 28.82 -10.85
CA ALA A 246 -4.80 27.92 -11.98
C ALA A 246 -5.39 28.64 -13.20
N THR A 247 -4.92 28.25 -14.38
CA THR A 247 -5.58 28.59 -15.65
C THR A 247 -6.94 27.92 -15.75
N VAL A 248 -7.06 26.68 -15.26
CA VAL A 248 -8.32 25.92 -15.16
C VAL A 248 -8.36 25.23 -13.81
N HIS A 249 -9.45 25.43 -13.06
CA HIS A 249 -9.73 24.73 -11.82
C HIS A 249 -10.93 23.79 -12.05
N LEU A 250 -10.70 22.48 -11.97
CA LEU A 250 -11.75 21.47 -11.99
C LEU A 250 -12.05 21.07 -10.54
N ALA A 251 -13.30 21.25 -10.10
CA ALA A 251 -13.74 20.95 -8.74
C ALA A 251 -14.70 19.75 -8.72
N PRO A 252 -14.22 18.51 -8.94
CA PRO A 252 -15.08 17.34 -8.97
C PRO A 252 -15.63 17.01 -7.58
N LYS A 253 -16.80 16.36 -7.53
CA LYS A 253 -17.29 15.67 -6.34
C LYS A 253 -16.24 14.67 -5.88
N VAL A 254 -15.98 14.62 -4.57
CA VAL A 254 -15.06 13.64 -3.98
C VAL A 254 -15.49 12.22 -4.36
N GLY A 255 -14.54 11.38 -4.78
CA GLY A 255 -14.80 10.01 -5.22
C GLY A 255 -14.99 9.82 -6.73
N THR A 256 -15.04 10.90 -7.52
CA THR A 256 -15.36 10.82 -8.97
C THR A 256 -14.15 10.97 -9.91
N ASN A 257 -12.94 10.74 -9.39
CA ASN A 257 -11.70 11.01 -10.11
C ASN A 257 -11.57 10.26 -11.45
N LEU A 258 -11.91 8.96 -11.44
CA LEU A 258 -11.80 8.09 -12.60
C LEU A 258 -12.68 8.57 -13.76
N ALA A 259 -13.92 8.99 -13.46
CA ALA A 259 -14.83 9.52 -14.49
C ALA A 259 -14.29 10.80 -15.14
N LEU A 260 -13.69 11.70 -14.35
CA LEU A 260 -13.08 12.92 -14.88
C LEU A 260 -11.89 12.61 -15.80
N LEU A 261 -10.99 11.71 -15.38
CA LEU A 261 -9.79 11.34 -16.14
C LEU A 261 -10.15 10.56 -17.41
N ASN A 262 -11.16 9.69 -17.35
CA ASN A 262 -11.70 9.02 -18.54
C ASN A 262 -12.33 10.03 -19.51
N GLY A 263 -12.98 11.09 -19.00
CA GLY A 263 -13.49 12.20 -19.80
C GLY A 263 -12.42 12.98 -20.56
N ILE A 264 -11.27 13.25 -19.92
CA ILE A 264 -10.13 13.90 -20.58
C ILE A 264 -9.60 13.01 -21.71
N GLN A 265 -9.38 11.72 -21.44
CA GLN A 265 -8.87 10.78 -22.44
C GLN A 265 -9.87 10.56 -23.60
N HIS A 266 -11.18 10.51 -23.32
CA HIS A 266 -12.23 10.49 -24.34
C HIS A 266 -12.06 11.65 -25.33
N LEU A 267 -11.88 12.87 -24.81
CA LEU A 267 -11.69 14.06 -25.63
C LEU A 267 -10.37 14.01 -26.41
N MET A 268 -9.28 13.50 -25.82
CA MET A 268 -8.02 13.30 -26.52
C MET A 268 -8.15 12.38 -27.74
N PHE A 269 -8.84 11.25 -27.59
CA PHE A 269 -9.12 10.35 -28.72
C PHE A 269 -10.05 11.00 -29.75
N LYS A 270 -11.14 11.63 -29.29
CA LYS A 270 -12.14 12.25 -30.16
C LYS A 270 -11.56 13.36 -31.05
N HIS A 271 -10.62 14.14 -30.53
CA HIS A 271 -10.01 15.27 -31.24
C HIS A 271 -8.68 14.93 -31.93
N GLY A 272 -8.22 13.67 -31.88
CA GLY A 272 -6.96 13.26 -32.51
C GLY A 272 -5.73 13.86 -31.84
N TRP A 273 -5.78 14.11 -30.53
CA TRP A 273 -4.64 14.64 -29.76
C TRP A 273 -3.68 13.54 -29.28
N VAL A 274 -3.98 12.27 -29.54
CA VAL A 274 -3.09 11.15 -29.20
C VAL A 274 -1.92 11.09 -30.21
N ASP A 275 -0.70 10.88 -29.72
CA ASP A 275 0.46 10.57 -30.57
C ASP A 275 0.41 9.09 -30.97
N GLU A 276 -0.36 8.79 -32.01
CA GLU A 276 -0.61 7.42 -32.46
C GLU A 276 0.69 6.67 -32.85
N LYS A 277 1.70 7.39 -33.37
CA LYS A 277 3.00 6.78 -33.73
C LYS A 277 3.77 6.36 -32.48
N TRP A 278 3.81 7.23 -31.47
CA TRP A 278 4.42 6.90 -30.19
C TRP A 278 3.70 5.75 -29.51
N VAL A 279 2.37 5.82 -29.40
CA VAL A 279 1.53 4.83 -28.71
C VAL A 279 1.70 3.45 -29.35
N ALA A 280 1.63 3.33 -30.68
CA ALA A 280 1.80 2.06 -31.38
C ALA A 280 3.18 1.43 -31.14
N LYS A 281 4.23 2.24 -30.98
CA LYS A 281 5.60 1.77 -30.79
C LYS A 281 5.94 1.45 -29.34
N HIS A 282 5.45 2.24 -28.39
CA HIS A 282 5.93 2.26 -27.00
C HIS A 282 4.90 1.82 -25.97
N THR A 283 3.70 1.40 -26.39
CA THR A 283 2.65 0.97 -25.46
C THR A 283 1.93 -0.31 -25.89
N VAL A 284 1.19 -0.90 -24.93
CA VAL A 284 0.17 -1.93 -25.14
C VAL A 284 -1.14 -1.51 -24.45
N GLY A 285 -2.27 -2.10 -24.85
CA GLY A 285 -3.57 -1.89 -24.17
C GLY A 285 -4.41 -0.69 -24.67
N VAL A 286 -3.98 0.01 -25.72
CA VAL A 286 -4.68 1.20 -26.23
C VAL A 286 -6.12 0.93 -26.67
N GLU A 287 -6.40 -0.19 -27.33
CA GLU A 287 -7.75 -0.49 -27.84
C GLU A 287 -8.76 -0.64 -26.70
N LYS A 288 -8.39 -1.40 -25.67
CA LYS A 288 -9.25 -1.56 -24.48
C LYS A 288 -9.50 -0.23 -23.78
N LEU A 289 -8.49 0.64 -23.71
CA LEU A 289 -8.65 1.99 -23.16
C LEU A 289 -9.61 2.82 -24.01
N ARG A 290 -9.43 2.84 -25.34
CA ARG A 290 -10.26 3.57 -26.29
C ARG A 290 -11.74 3.16 -26.19
N GLU A 291 -12.00 1.85 -26.13
CA GLU A 291 -13.34 1.29 -25.92
C GLU A 291 -13.95 1.76 -24.58
N THR A 292 -13.17 1.66 -23.50
CA THR A 292 -13.64 1.98 -22.14
C THR A 292 -14.00 3.46 -22.01
N VAL A 293 -13.18 4.36 -22.55
CA VAL A 293 -13.40 5.81 -22.44
C VAL A 293 -14.42 6.35 -23.44
N ALA A 294 -14.85 5.56 -24.43
CA ALA A 294 -15.76 6.01 -25.50
C ALA A 294 -17.08 6.60 -24.97
N LYS A 295 -17.61 6.06 -23.86
CA LYS A 295 -18.86 6.56 -23.25
C LYS A 295 -18.71 7.84 -22.42
N TYR A 296 -17.48 8.27 -22.10
CA TYR A 296 -17.21 9.40 -21.22
C TYR A 296 -17.27 10.75 -21.95
N HIS A 297 -18.37 10.98 -22.68
CA HIS A 297 -18.62 12.28 -23.30
C HIS A 297 -18.85 13.36 -22.23
N PRO A 298 -18.63 14.66 -22.53
CA PRO A 298 -18.59 15.70 -21.51
C PRO A 298 -19.82 15.79 -20.61
N LYS A 299 -21.04 15.61 -21.16
CA LYS A 299 -22.28 15.60 -20.37
C LYS A 299 -22.34 14.45 -19.36
N TYR A 300 -21.94 13.24 -19.76
CA TYR A 300 -21.91 12.08 -18.86
C TYR A 300 -20.92 12.30 -17.71
N VAL A 301 -19.76 12.88 -18.00
CA VAL A 301 -18.75 13.23 -17.00
C VAL A 301 -19.26 14.31 -16.05
N GLU A 302 -19.93 15.34 -16.56
CA GLU A 302 -20.54 16.41 -15.75
C GLU A 302 -21.60 15.86 -14.79
N ASP A 303 -22.46 14.95 -15.24
CA ASP A 303 -23.51 14.35 -14.39
C ASP A 303 -22.92 13.59 -13.20
N ILE A 304 -21.83 12.85 -13.42
CA ILE A 304 -21.11 12.12 -12.36
C ILE A 304 -20.34 13.10 -11.47
N THR A 305 -19.43 13.87 -12.07
CA THR A 305 -18.39 14.62 -11.35
C THR A 305 -18.87 15.96 -10.82
N GLY A 306 -19.93 16.53 -11.38
CA GLY A 306 -20.33 17.92 -11.16
C GLY A 306 -19.38 18.96 -11.78
N VAL A 307 -18.36 18.55 -12.53
CA VAL A 307 -17.47 19.47 -13.26
C VAL A 307 -18.18 19.95 -14.54
N PRO A 308 -18.30 21.27 -14.77
CA PRO A 308 -18.92 21.78 -15.99
C PRO A 308 -18.25 21.23 -17.25
N ALA A 309 -19.05 20.77 -18.22
CA ALA A 309 -18.53 20.21 -19.46
C ALA A 309 -17.61 21.18 -20.24
N ALA A 310 -17.80 22.49 -20.08
CA ALA A 310 -16.96 23.51 -20.69
C ALA A 310 -15.53 23.51 -20.11
N ASP A 311 -15.40 23.41 -18.80
CA ASP A 311 -14.10 23.39 -18.13
C ASP A 311 -13.35 22.09 -18.39
N LEU A 312 -14.06 20.96 -18.44
CA LEU A 312 -13.51 19.68 -18.87
C LEU A 312 -12.92 19.77 -20.29
N LYS A 313 -13.67 20.33 -21.25
CA LYS A 313 -13.19 20.51 -22.62
C LYS A 313 -11.95 21.40 -22.68
N ARG A 314 -11.96 22.51 -21.95
CA ARG A 314 -10.83 23.45 -21.88
C ARG A 314 -9.57 22.80 -21.30
N ALA A 315 -9.72 22.02 -20.22
CA ALA A 315 -8.58 21.29 -19.64
C ALA A 315 -8.04 20.24 -20.61
N ALA A 316 -8.92 19.45 -21.25
CA ALA A 316 -8.52 18.43 -22.20
C ALA A 316 -7.82 19.02 -23.44
N GLU A 317 -8.27 20.18 -23.94
CA GLU A 317 -7.61 20.89 -25.03
C GLU A 317 -6.19 21.30 -24.66
N ILE A 318 -6.00 21.96 -23.51
CA ILE A 318 -4.66 22.36 -23.05
C ILE A 318 -3.73 21.14 -22.94
N ILE A 319 -4.21 20.04 -22.34
CA ILE A 319 -3.45 18.80 -22.20
C ILE A 319 -3.15 18.16 -23.57
N GLY A 320 -4.13 18.16 -24.47
CA GLY A 320 -4.03 17.54 -25.79
C GLY A 320 -3.12 18.29 -26.76
N THR A 321 -2.93 19.60 -26.56
CA THR A 321 -2.15 20.44 -27.49
C THR A 321 -0.83 20.96 -26.93
N THR A 322 -0.57 20.81 -25.63
CA THR A 322 0.70 21.28 -25.03
C THR A 322 1.92 20.55 -25.60
N PRO A 323 3.06 21.25 -25.81
CA PRO A 323 4.32 20.62 -26.22
C PRO A 323 5.01 19.80 -25.12
N SER A 324 4.80 20.17 -23.85
CA SER A 324 5.36 19.49 -22.68
C SER A 324 4.36 19.47 -21.52
N LEU A 325 4.41 18.42 -20.71
CA LEU A 325 3.41 18.16 -19.66
C LEU A 325 4.07 17.55 -18.41
N LEU A 326 4.05 18.28 -17.31
CA LEU A 326 4.38 17.75 -15.99
C LEU A 326 3.10 17.47 -15.20
N SER A 327 2.83 16.19 -14.95
CA SER A 327 1.71 15.75 -14.12
C SER A 327 2.19 15.47 -12.69
N THR A 328 1.45 15.94 -11.69
CA THR A 328 1.68 15.57 -10.29
C THR A 328 0.39 15.17 -9.61
N THR A 329 0.47 14.21 -8.71
CA THR A 329 -0.68 13.79 -7.90
C THR A 329 -0.27 13.38 -6.49
N LEU A 330 -1.21 13.44 -5.55
CA LEU A 330 -1.02 13.05 -4.16
C LEU A 330 -2.34 12.48 -3.59
N GLN A 331 -2.67 12.79 -2.33
CA GLN A 331 -3.70 12.10 -1.57
C GLN A 331 -5.14 12.34 -2.06
N GLY A 332 -5.38 13.34 -2.92
CA GLY A 332 -6.70 13.52 -3.54
C GLY A 332 -7.07 12.39 -4.51
N ILE A 333 -6.07 11.68 -5.05
CA ILE A 333 -6.27 10.43 -5.80
C ILE A 333 -6.09 9.23 -4.86
N TYR A 334 -4.96 9.12 -4.17
CA TYR A 334 -4.56 7.88 -3.52
C TYR A 334 -5.47 7.41 -2.38
N GLN A 335 -6.14 8.34 -1.73
CA GLN A 335 -7.04 8.06 -0.61
C GLN A 335 -8.51 8.24 -1.02
N SER A 336 -8.83 8.16 -2.31
CA SER A 336 -10.17 8.34 -2.86
C SER A 336 -10.68 7.04 -3.47
N ASN A 337 -11.95 7.01 -3.88
CA ASN A 337 -12.54 5.90 -4.61
C ASN A 337 -11.75 5.55 -5.90
N GLN A 338 -11.60 4.25 -6.18
CA GLN A 338 -10.84 3.69 -7.30
C GLN A 338 -9.46 4.35 -7.49
N ALA A 339 -8.67 4.38 -6.41
CA ALA A 339 -7.44 5.12 -6.31
C ALA A 339 -6.39 4.67 -7.34
N THR A 340 -6.12 3.36 -7.42
CA THR A 340 -5.10 2.82 -8.33
C THR A 340 -5.49 3.02 -9.79
N ALA A 341 -6.74 2.73 -10.13
CA ALA A 341 -7.26 2.94 -11.47
C ALA A 341 -7.16 4.41 -11.91
N SER A 342 -7.52 5.35 -11.03
CA SER A 342 -7.41 6.79 -11.29
C SER A 342 -5.94 7.24 -11.46
N ALA A 343 -5.03 6.74 -10.62
CA ALA A 343 -3.60 7.04 -10.75
C ALA A 343 -3.01 6.53 -12.08
N CYS A 344 -3.43 5.35 -12.55
CA CYS A 344 -3.05 4.84 -13.86
C CYS A 344 -3.58 5.70 -15.01
N GLN A 345 -4.79 6.27 -14.91
CA GLN A 345 -5.30 7.18 -15.94
C GLN A 345 -4.45 8.45 -16.07
N LEU A 346 -3.87 8.95 -14.98
CA LEU A 346 -2.92 10.06 -15.04
C LEU A 346 -1.65 9.68 -15.81
N ASN A 347 -1.14 8.45 -15.60
CA ASN A 347 -0.01 7.92 -16.37
C ASN A 347 -0.37 7.79 -17.86
N ASN A 348 -1.56 7.27 -18.17
CA ASN A 348 -2.05 7.12 -19.55
C ASN A 348 -2.05 8.45 -20.30
N ILE A 349 -2.48 9.55 -19.68
CA ILE A 349 -2.50 10.87 -20.35
C ILE A 349 -1.10 11.27 -20.84
N SER A 350 -0.06 11.10 -20.01
CA SER A 350 1.32 11.39 -20.42
C SER A 350 1.82 10.41 -21.50
N LEU A 351 1.45 9.13 -21.40
CA LEU A 351 1.81 8.09 -22.39
C LEU A 351 1.14 8.31 -23.75
N LEU A 352 -0.15 8.66 -23.78
CA LEU A 352 -0.92 8.94 -25.00
C LEU A 352 -0.37 10.14 -25.78
N ARG A 353 0.36 11.05 -25.12
CA ARG A 353 1.03 12.19 -25.75
C ARG A 353 2.52 11.95 -26.03
N GLY A 354 3.09 10.82 -25.57
CA GLY A 354 4.53 10.59 -25.61
C GLY A 354 5.34 11.64 -24.84
N LEU A 355 4.76 12.21 -23.78
CA LEU A 355 5.35 13.26 -22.92
C LEU A 355 5.90 12.63 -21.64
N ILE A 356 6.89 11.75 -21.80
CA ILE A 356 7.62 11.05 -20.74
C ILE A 356 9.09 10.91 -21.14
N GLY A 357 10.01 10.90 -20.17
CA GLY A 357 11.45 10.82 -20.43
C GLY A 357 12.04 12.07 -21.11
N LYS A 358 11.26 13.15 -21.26
CA LYS A 358 11.67 14.37 -21.97
C LYS A 358 11.73 15.56 -21.00
N GLN A 359 12.57 16.54 -21.30
CA GLN A 359 12.65 17.76 -20.50
C GLN A 359 11.29 18.48 -20.43
N GLY A 360 10.85 18.84 -19.22
CA GLY A 360 9.56 19.46 -18.98
C GLY A 360 8.37 18.48 -19.03
N SER A 361 8.64 17.18 -19.21
CA SER A 361 7.60 16.17 -19.42
C SER A 361 7.81 14.94 -18.57
N GLY A 362 6.85 14.63 -17.71
CA GLY A 362 6.91 13.46 -16.86
C GLY A 362 5.75 13.38 -15.88
N VAL A 363 5.75 12.30 -15.10
CA VAL A 363 4.79 12.09 -14.02
C VAL A 363 5.55 12.03 -12.71
N LEU A 364 5.07 12.77 -11.71
CA LEU A 364 5.46 12.65 -10.32
C LEU A 364 4.25 12.18 -9.51
N GLN A 365 4.13 10.86 -9.32
CA GLN A 365 3.24 10.27 -8.33
C GLN A 365 3.82 10.58 -6.95
N MET A 366 3.42 11.70 -6.35
CA MET A 366 4.12 12.30 -5.22
C MET A 366 4.14 11.39 -3.99
N ASN A 367 5.25 11.40 -3.25
CA ASN A 367 5.26 10.82 -1.90
C ASN A 367 4.69 11.84 -0.88
N GLY A 368 4.13 11.39 0.24
CA GLY A 368 3.69 12.29 1.32
C GLY A 368 4.71 12.45 2.46
N GLN A 369 5.57 11.45 2.63
CA GLN A 369 6.53 11.28 3.72
C GLN A 369 7.97 11.38 3.18
N PRO A 370 8.94 11.74 4.03
CA PRO A 370 10.28 12.14 3.59
C PRO A 370 11.07 10.98 2.99
N THR A 371 10.90 9.77 3.52
CA THR A 371 11.69 8.59 3.18
C THR A 371 10.81 7.41 2.78
N ALA A 372 9.55 7.71 2.36
CA ALA A 372 8.65 6.70 1.83
C ALA A 372 9.23 5.98 0.61
N GLN A 373 10.14 6.62 -0.14
CA GLN A 373 10.84 5.95 -1.22
C GLN A 373 11.74 4.83 -0.70
N ASN A 374 12.54 5.06 0.35
CA ASN A 374 13.40 4.01 0.92
C ASN A 374 12.60 2.85 1.51
N ASN A 375 11.46 3.13 2.13
CA ASN A 375 10.59 2.08 2.64
C ASN A 375 10.10 1.12 1.54
N ARG A 376 9.77 1.66 0.36
CA ARG A 376 9.38 0.87 -0.83
C ARG A 376 10.57 0.19 -1.50
N GLU A 377 11.69 0.90 -1.62
CA GLU A 377 12.95 0.36 -2.16
C GLU A 377 13.39 -0.86 -1.34
N SER A 378 13.40 -0.77 -0.01
CA SER A 378 13.86 -1.83 0.89
C SER A 378 12.86 -2.97 1.08
N GLY A 379 11.61 -2.82 0.63
CA GLY A 379 10.56 -3.80 0.83
C GLY A 379 9.95 -3.84 2.24
N CYS A 380 10.07 -2.75 3.01
CA CYS A 380 9.44 -2.63 4.33
C CYS A 380 8.01 -2.08 4.26
N ASP A 381 7.49 -1.81 3.07
CA ASP A 381 6.07 -1.67 2.78
C ASP A 381 5.40 -3.02 2.47
N GLY A 382 6.11 -4.14 2.67
CA GLY A 382 5.63 -5.49 2.37
C GLY A 382 6.22 -6.06 1.09
N GLU A 383 6.58 -5.23 0.11
CA GLU A 383 7.18 -5.64 -1.16
C GLU A 383 8.62 -6.12 -0.99
N TYR A 384 9.34 -6.52 -2.05
CA TYR A 384 10.70 -7.06 -1.91
C TYR A 384 11.81 -6.04 -2.24
N PRO A 385 12.97 -6.14 -1.57
CA PRO A 385 14.12 -5.27 -1.80
C PRO A 385 14.48 -5.07 -3.28
N ALA A 386 14.73 -3.80 -3.63
CA ALA A 386 15.09 -3.32 -4.95
C ALA A 386 14.11 -3.75 -6.06
N PHE A 387 12.82 -3.61 -5.74
CA PHE A 387 11.70 -3.79 -6.67
C PHE A 387 11.69 -5.17 -7.34
N ARG A 388 11.78 -6.21 -6.51
CA ARG A 388 11.77 -7.59 -6.99
C ARG A 388 10.37 -8.20 -6.94
N ASN A 389 10.03 -8.89 -8.02
CA ASN A 389 8.77 -9.63 -8.15
C ASN A 389 8.80 -10.95 -7.39
N ASN A 390 7.89 -11.12 -6.43
CA ASN A 390 7.75 -12.32 -5.60
C ASN A 390 7.39 -13.59 -6.38
N GLN A 391 6.80 -13.44 -7.57
CA GLN A 391 6.46 -14.54 -8.47
C GLN A 391 7.61 -14.89 -9.43
N ASN A 392 8.69 -14.11 -9.47
CA ASN A 392 9.84 -14.42 -10.31
C ASN A 392 10.87 -15.22 -9.49
N PRO A 393 11.09 -16.52 -9.79
CA PRO A 393 11.99 -17.37 -9.03
C PRO A 393 13.45 -16.90 -9.10
N GLN A 394 13.87 -16.28 -10.21
CA GLN A 394 15.22 -15.72 -10.35
C GLN A 394 15.42 -14.53 -9.41
N HIS A 395 14.44 -13.63 -9.31
CA HIS A 395 14.50 -12.54 -8.35
C HIS A 395 14.59 -13.03 -6.91
N MET A 396 13.80 -14.04 -6.53
CA MET A 396 13.84 -14.59 -5.17
C MET A 396 15.16 -15.30 -4.89
N LYS A 397 15.74 -15.98 -5.89
CA LYS A 397 17.09 -16.55 -5.81
C LYS A 397 18.15 -15.47 -5.60
N GLU A 398 18.08 -14.35 -6.32
CA GLU A 398 19.02 -13.23 -6.12
C GLU A 398 18.96 -12.64 -4.71
N ILE A 399 17.76 -12.55 -4.13
CA ILE A 399 17.60 -12.13 -2.72
C ILE A 399 18.25 -13.15 -1.79
N ALA A 400 17.95 -14.45 -1.98
CA ALA A 400 18.52 -15.53 -1.18
C ALA A 400 20.05 -15.53 -1.25
N ASP A 401 20.62 -15.38 -2.46
CA ASP A 401 22.06 -15.31 -2.68
C ASP A 401 22.66 -14.06 -2.01
N CYS A 402 22.00 -12.90 -2.09
CA CYS A 402 22.49 -11.65 -1.50
C CYS A 402 22.43 -11.65 0.03
N TRP A 403 21.44 -12.32 0.64
CA TRP A 403 21.31 -12.50 2.08
C TRP A 403 22.03 -13.75 2.60
N ASN A 404 22.58 -14.57 1.71
CA ASN A 404 23.20 -15.84 2.02
C ASN A 404 22.30 -16.82 2.79
N ILE A 405 21.01 -16.89 2.44
CA ILE A 405 20.03 -17.82 3.04
C ILE A 405 19.58 -18.89 2.04
N ARG A 406 18.87 -19.93 2.49
CA ARG A 406 18.27 -20.91 1.58
C ARG A 406 17.09 -20.29 0.85
N LEU A 407 16.85 -20.70 -0.40
CA LEU A 407 15.74 -20.15 -1.19
C LEU A 407 14.38 -20.41 -0.52
N ILE A 408 14.19 -21.58 0.11
CA ILE A 408 12.96 -21.93 0.84
C ILE A 408 12.69 -21.00 2.04
N GLU A 409 13.72 -20.34 2.57
CA GLU A 409 13.63 -19.43 3.70
C GLU A 409 13.21 -18.01 3.29
N VAL A 410 13.33 -17.65 2.01
CA VAL A 410 12.80 -16.38 1.50
C VAL A 410 11.27 -16.46 1.51
N PRO A 411 10.56 -15.66 2.32
CA PRO A 411 9.12 -15.77 2.41
C PRO A 411 8.51 -15.12 1.16
N HIS A 412 8.09 -15.90 0.15
CA HIS A 412 7.58 -15.38 -1.13
C HIS A 412 6.42 -16.18 -1.76
N TRP A 413 5.86 -17.13 -1.03
CA TRP A 413 4.82 -18.04 -1.50
C TRP A 413 3.44 -17.41 -1.73
N SER A 414 3.25 -16.15 -1.37
CA SER A 414 2.01 -15.41 -1.58
C SER A 414 2.31 -13.93 -1.78
N GLN A 415 1.26 -13.14 -2.07
CA GLN A 415 1.38 -11.69 -2.06
C GLN A 415 1.80 -11.20 -0.67
N PRO A 416 2.63 -10.14 -0.59
CA PRO A 416 2.95 -9.48 0.68
C PRO A 416 1.74 -9.25 1.59
N THR A 417 1.90 -9.49 2.89
CA THR A 417 0.82 -9.22 3.83
C THR A 417 0.71 -7.71 4.06
N HIS A 418 -0.29 -7.09 3.44
CA HIS A 418 -0.61 -5.69 3.68
C HIS A 418 -1.23 -5.46 5.07
N LEU A 419 -1.17 -4.21 5.54
CA LEU A 419 -1.57 -3.80 6.89
C LEU A 419 -3.00 -4.20 7.25
N GLU A 420 -3.96 -4.07 6.33
CA GLU A 420 -5.34 -4.49 6.62
C GLU A 420 -5.43 -5.96 7.05
N SER A 421 -4.72 -6.86 6.34
CA SER A 421 -4.66 -8.28 6.69
C SER A 421 -3.94 -8.50 8.02
N MET A 422 -2.83 -7.79 8.27
CA MET A 422 -2.16 -7.85 9.57
C MET A 422 -3.07 -7.42 10.73
N LEU A 423 -3.87 -6.38 10.55
CA LEU A 423 -4.84 -5.92 11.56
C LEU A 423 -5.95 -6.97 11.79
N SER A 424 -6.42 -7.63 10.73
CA SER A 424 -7.38 -8.73 10.84
C SER A 424 -6.78 -9.95 11.56
N PHE A 425 -5.54 -10.32 11.24
CA PHE A 425 -4.82 -11.40 11.92
C PHE A 425 -4.58 -11.10 13.41
N ALA A 426 -4.30 -9.84 13.76
CA ALA A 426 -4.22 -9.42 15.15
C ALA A 426 -5.60 -9.45 15.85
N GLU A 427 -6.66 -9.07 15.14
CA GLU A 427 -8.05 -9.13 15.63
C GLU A 427 -8.46 -10.59 15.93
N GLU A 428 -8.09 -11.52 15.06
CA GLU A 428 -8.34 -12.97 15.19
C GLU A 428 -7.41 -13.67 16.19
N GLY A 429 -6.28 -13.06 16.54
CA GLY A 429 -5.28 -13.63 17.45
C GLY A 429 -4.28 -14.59 16.80
N SER A 430 -4.17 -14.57 15.46
CA SER A 430 -3.12 -15.26 14.72
C SER A 430 -1.81 -14.47 14.68
N ILE A 431 -1.88 -13.13 14.78
CA ILE A 431 -0.75 -12.27 15.17
C ILE A 431 -0.91 -11.86 16.64
N GLU A 432 0.06 -12.21 17.47
CA GLU A 432 0.08 -11.89 18.90
C GLU A 432 1.22 -10.94 19.28
N MET A 433 2.10 -10.58 18.35
CA MET A 433 3.08 -9.52 18.54
C MET A 433 3.02 -8.54 17.39
N LEU A 434 2.88 -7.26 17.72
CA LEU A 434 2.97 -6.16 16.76
C LEU A 434 4.02 -5.16 17.22
N TRP A 435 5.05 -4.96 16.41
CA TRP A 435 6.08 -3.94 16.63
C TRP A 435 5.79 -2.71 15.78
N VAL A 436 5.41 -1.61 16.42
CA VAL A 436 5.08 -0.34 15.78
C VAL A 436 6.27 0.61 15.87
N SER A 437 6.79 1.09 14.72
CA SER A 437 7.97 1.96 14.67
C SER A 437 7.70 3.27 13.93
N GLY A 438 7.94 4.40 14.60
CA GLY A 438 7.91 5.74 13.99
C GLY A 438 6.53 6.19 13.46
N THR A 439 5.44 5.60 13.95
CA THR A 439 4.07 5.88 13.50
C THR A 439 3.07 5.83 14.66
N ASN A 440 1.92 6.51 14.51
CA ASN A 440 0.92 6.66 15.57
C ASN A 440 -0.48 6.22 15.09
N PRO A 441 -0.72 4.90 14.96
CA PRO A 441 -1.96 4.33 14.42
C PRO A 441 -3.23 4.76 15.14
N LEU A 442 -3.18 5.01 16.47
CA LEU A 442 -4.33 5.48 17.24
C LEU A 442 -4.76 6.93 16.94
N VAL A 443 -4.12 7.57 15.96
CA VAL A 443 -4.57 8.83 15.36
C VAL A 443 -4.67 8.70 13.84
N SER A 444 -3.75 7.98 13.19
CA SER A 444 -3.63 7.97 11.72
C SER A 444 -4.42 6.89 10.98
N LEU A 445 -4.80 5.77 11.62
CA LEU A 445 -5.61 4.74 10.97
C LEU A 445 -7.09 5.15 10.86
N PRO A 446 -7.84 4.65 9.86
CA PRO A 446 -9.28 4.86 9.79
C PRO A 446 -9.99 4.06 10.91
N ASP A 447 -11.21 4.46 11.25
CA ASP A 447 -12.04 3.80 12.26
C ASP A 447 -11.32 3.66 13.62
N LEU A 448 -10.94 4.81 14.17
CA LEU A 448 -10.23 4.89 15.45
C LEU A 448 -10.92 4.15 16.62
N PRO A 449 -12.27 4.14 16.75
CA PRO A 449 -12.93 3.34 17.78
C PRO A 449 -12.59 1.84 17.70
N LYS A 450 -12.57 1.25 16.50
CA LYS A 450 -12.16 -0.14 16.31
C LYS A 450 -10.66 -0.32 16.59
N MET A 451 -9.81 0.59 16.13
CA MET A 451 -8.37 0.51 16.35
C MET A 451 -8.00 0.58 17.85
N ARG A 452 -8.68 1.42 18.64
CA ARG A 452 -8.49 1.45 20.11
C ARG A 452 -8.76 0.09 20.75
N LYS A 453 -9.80 -0.63 20.33
CA LYS A 453 -10.12 -1.97 20.84
C LYS A 453 -9.05 -3.00 20.47
N LEU A 454 -8.56 -2.96 19.23
CA LEU A 454 -7.55 -3.89 18.73
C LEU A 454 -6.19 -3.72 19.42
N PHE A 455 -5.68 -2.48 19.48
CA PHE A 455 -4.36 -2.18 20.04
C PHE A 455 -4.30 -2.32 21.58
N THR A 456 -5.42 -2.68 22.21
CA THR A 456 -5.51 -2.91 23.66
C THR A 456 -6.05 -4.30 23.99
N LYS A 457 -6.07 -5.19 23.00
CA LYS A 457 -6.44 -6.60 23.19
C LYS A 457 -5.43 -7.26 24.14
N PRO A 458 -5.88 -7.99 25.20
CA PRO A 458 -4.97 -8.50 26.23
C PRO A 458 -3.92 -9.52 25.76
N ASP A 459 -4.16 -10.18 24.64
CA ASP A 459 -3.29 -11.18 24.00
C ASP A 459 -2.36 -10.61 22.92
N LEU A 460 -2.50 -9.32 22.58
CA LEU A 460 -1.61 -8.63 21.66
C LEU A 460 -0.44 -7.99 22.43
N PHE A 461 0.76 -8.55 22.29
CA PHE A 461 2.00 -7.96 22.78
C PHE A 461 2.43 -6.80 21.87
N LEU A 462 2.24 -5.58 22.36
CA LEU A 462 2.48 -4.36 21.59
C LEU A 462 3.81 -3.69 21.98
N ILE A 463 4.73 -3.59 21.02
CA ILE A 463 5.98 -2.83 21.16
C ILE A 463 5.82 -1.53 20.38
N VAL A 464 6.15 -0.39 20.99
CA VAL A 464 6.15 0.91 20.33
C VAL A 464 7.52 1.56 20.43
N GLN A 465 8.14 1.80 19.28
CA GLN A 465 9.39 2.49 19.12
C GLN A 465 9.12 3.90 18.59
N ASP A 466 9.28 4.91 19.44
CA ASP A 466 8.91 6.29 19.15
C ASP A 466 9.87 7.27 19.85
N ILE A 467 9.82 8.53 19.41
CA ILE A 467 10.59 9.66 19.97
C ILE A 467 9.81 10.38 21.09
N PHE A 468 8.48 10.22 21.13
CA PHE A 468 7.58 10.80 22.13
C PHE A 468 6.62 9.75 22.69
N LEU A 469 6.09 9.99 23.90
CA LEU A 469 4.98 9.21 24.42
C LEU A 469 3.69 9.60 23.66
N THR A 470 3.43 8.93 22.55
CA THR A 470 2.25 9.11 21.69
C THR A 470 1.05 8.33 22.22
N GLU A 471 -0.14 8.58 21.68
CA GLU A 471 -1.37 7.86 22.00
C GLU A 471 -1.21 6.35 21.82
N THR A 472 -0.46 5.92 20.80
CA THR A 472 -0.13 4.51 20.57
C THR A 472 0.90 4.02 21.59
N ALA A 473 1.94 4.79 21.90
CA ALA A 473 2.94 4.41 22.91
C ALA A 473 2.31 4.28 24.32
N GLU A 474 1.32 5.12 24.64
CA GLU A 474 0.59 5.09 25.92
C GLU A 474 -0.11 3.78 26.20
N VAL A 475 -0.46 3.00 25.16
CA VAL A 475 -1.14 1.70 25.30
C VAL A 475 -0.20 0.49 25.16
N ALA A 476 1.05 0.69 24.76
CA ALA A 476 2.02 -0.37 24.50
C ALA A 476 2.38 -1.19 25.75
N ASP A 477 2.79 -2.45 25.57
CA ASP A 477 3.43 -3.24 26.61
C ASP A 477 4.89 -2.82 26.82
N VAL A 478 5.56 -2.44 25.74
CA VAL A 478 6.94 -1.96 25.76
C VAL A 478 7.06 -0.69 24.92
N VAL A 479 7.75 0.31 25.47
CA VAL A 479 8.12 1.53 24.75
C VAL A 479 9.63 1.64 24.65
N LEU A 480 10.14 1.80 23.42
CA LEU A 480 11.57 1.95 23.12
C LEU A 480 11.86 3.40 22.71
N PRO A 481 12.76 4.13 23.40
CA PRO A 481 13.10 5.51 23.08
C PRO A 481 14.01 5.57 21.84
N ALA A 482 13.52 6.14 20.75
CA ALA A 482 14.28 6.30 19.51
C ALA A 482 14.98 7.67 19.42
N ALA A 483 16.10 7.70 18.68
CA ALA A 483 16.77 8.91 18.24
C ALA A 483 15.96 9.58 17.11
N GLN A 484 15.85 10.90 17.14
CA GLN A 484 15.19 11.68 16.09
C GLN A 484 16.23 12.23 15.11
N TRP A 485 15.95 12.26 13.81
CA TRP A 485 16.67 13.04 12.77
C TRP A 485 18.13 13.42 13.06
N GLY A 486 18.41 14.64 13.57
CA GLY A 486 19.77 15.16 13.81
C GLY A 486 20.57 14.44 14.90
N GLU A 487 20.02 13.38 15.51
CA GLU A 487 20.66 12.55 16.53
C GLU A 487 21.29 11.28 15.96
N ARG A 488 21.17 11.04 14.64
CA ARG A 488 21.64 9.84 13.96
C ARG A 488 22.12 10.11 12.54
N THR A 489 22.92 9.19 12.01
CA THR A 489 23.42 9.21 10.63
C THR A 489 22.63 8.24 9.77
N GLY A 490 22.38 8.59 8.52
CA GLY A 490 21.81 7.69 7.53
C GLY A 490 21.36 8.42 6.26
N THR A 491 21.01 7.62 5.26
CA THR A 491 20.60 8.11 3.96
C THR A 491 19.09 8.10 3.80
N PHE A 492 18.60 8.98 2.92
CA PHE A 492 17.21 8.94 2.54
C PHE A 492 16.95 9.45 1.13
N THR A 493 15.83 9.02 0.57
CA THR A 493 15.46 9.24 -0.81
C THR A 493 14.12 9.94 -0.90
N ASN A 494 14.13 11.12 -1.52
CA ASN A 494 12.93 11.93 -1.73
C ASN A 494 12.10 11.41 -2.93
N VAL A 495 10.96 12.04 -3.22
CA VAL A 495 10.14 11.63 -4.40
C VAL A 495 10.87 11.86 -5.73
N ASP A 496 11.76 12.85 -5.84
CA ASP A 496 12.59 13.08 -7.02
C ASP A 496 13.71 12.03 -7.15
N ARG A 497 13.63 10.86 -6.49
CA ARG A 497 14.66 9.80 -6.44
C ARG A 497 16.03 10.28 -5.95
N THR A 498 16.10 11.48 -5.37
CA THR A 498 17.34 12.09 -4.92
C THR A 498 17.70 11.52 -3.55
N VAL A 499 18.85 10.87 -3.49
CA VAL A 499 19.46 10.33 -2.28
C VAL A 499 20.26 11.43 -1.61
N HIS A 500 19.97 11.70 -0.33
CA HIS A 500 20.71 12.61 0.53
C HIS A 500 21.32 11.84 1.70
N LEU A 501 22.45 12.33 2.23
CA LEU A 501 23.06 11.85 3.47
C LEU A 501 22.82 12.85 4.60
N SER A 502 22.35 12.34 5.74
CA SER A 502 22.28 13.07 7.01
C SER A 502 23.36 12.59 7.95
N HIS A 503 24.15 13.53 8.47
CA HIS A 503 25.14 13.27 9.52
C HIS A 503 24.55 13.55 10.89
N LYS A 504 24.89 12.72 11.89
CA LYS A 504 24.57 12.98 13.30
C LYS A 504 25.15 14.33 13.73
N ALA A 505 24.28 15.22 14.22
CA ALA A 505 24.64 16.57 14.64
C ALA A 505 24.79 16.71 16.16
N VAL A 506 23.94 16.04 16.92
CA VAL A 506 23.88 16.03 18.39
C VAL A 506 23.67 14.61 18.93
N ASP A 507 23.84 14.39 20.23
CA ASP A 507 23.52 13.12 20.86
C ASP A 507 22.02 12.99 21.19
N PRO A 508 21.43 11.79 21.11
CA PRO A 508 20.06 11.56 21.54
C PRO A 508 19.90 11.74 23.05
N PRO A 509 18.70 12.08 23.55
CA PRO A 509 18.49 12.37 24.96
C PRO A 509 18.49 11.11 25.82
N GLY A 510 19.17 11.16 26.97
CA GLY A 510 19.17 10.06 27.94
C GLY A 510 19.83 8.80 27.39
N GLU A 511 19.08 7.70 27.35
CA GLU A 511 19.49 6.40 26.83
C GLU A 511 18.83 6.08 25.48
N ALA A 512 18.23 7.06 24.80
CA ALA A 512 17.62 6.84 23.49
C ALA A 512 18.66 6.37 22.45
N ARG A 513 18.28 5.42 21.58
CA ARG A 513 19.15 4.80 20.56
C ARG A 513 18.60 5.02 19.15
N SER A 514 19.43 4.95 18.11
CA SER A 514 18.92 4.99 16.73
C SER A 514 18.02 3.79 16.44
N ASP A 515 17.07 3.91 15.52
CA ASP A 515 16.25 2.75 15.13
C ASP A 515 17.15 1.61 14.61
N LEU A 516 18.26 1.94 13.94
CA LEU A 516 19.29 0.98 13.51
C LEU A 516 19.85 0.18 14.70
N ASP A 517 20.36 0.85 15.73
CA ASP A 517 20.96 0.19 16.90
C ASP A 517 19.96 -0.73 17.61
N ILE A 518 18.68 -0.34 17.65
CA ILE A 518 17.61 -1.13 18.26
C ILE A 518 17.39 -2.44 17.47
N PHE A 519 17.33 -2.36 16.14
CA PHE A 519 17.16 -3.54 15.30
C PHE A 519 18.40 -4.44 15.30
N LEU A 520 19.60 -3.87 15.33
CA LEU A 520 20.85 -4.63 15.46
C LEU A 520 20.93 -5.37 16.82
N ASP A 521 20.57 -4.72 17.92
CA ASP A 521 20.52 -5.37 19.26
C ASP A 521 19.49 -6.50 19.29
N PHE A 522 18.30 -6.29 18.70
CA PHE A 522 17.31 -7.36 18.56
C PHE A 522 17.84 -8.54 17.73
N ALA A 523 18.39 -8.28 16.55
CA ALA A 523 18.94 -9.31 15.67
C ALA A 523 20.01 -10.14 16.37
N LYS A 524 20.96 -9.46 17.03
CA LYS A 524 22.04 -10.11 17.78
C LYS A 524 21.53 -11.02 18.89
N ARG A 525 20.53 -10.59 19.67
CA ARG A 525 19.96 -11.41 20.75
C ARG A 525 19.08 -12.55 20.25
N MET A 526 18.49 -12.39 19.08
CA MET A 526 17.74 -13.46 18.42
C MET A 526 18.66 -14.53 17.82
N GLY A 527 19.94 -14.22 17.59
CA GLY A 527 20.94 -15.14 17.06
C GLY A 527 20.62 -15.57 15.63
N PHE A 528 20.31 -14.61 14.75
CA PHE A 528 20.04 -14.92 13.35
C PHE A 528 21.33 -15.27 12.61
N GLU A 529 21.35 -16.45 12.01
CA GLU A 529 22.48 -16.99 11.25
C GLU A 529 22.13 -17.10 9.77
N ASP A 530 23.13 -16.95 8.91
CA ASP A 530 23.03 -17.28 7.49
C ASP A 530 23.15 -18.79 7.27
N LYS A 531 23.01 -19.26 6.02
CA LYS A 531 23.04 -20.70 5.72
C LYS A 531 24.40 -21.39 6.01
N ASP A 532 25.46 -20.60 6.20
CA ASP A 532 26.81 -21.07 6.49
C ASP A 532 27.13 -20.99 8.01
N GLY A 533 26.17 -20.54 8.83
CA GLY A 533 26.30 -20.41 10.29
C GLY A 533 27.00 -19.12 10.75
N ASN A 534 27.13 -18.11 9.89
CA ASN A 534 27.67 -16.80 10.27
C ASN A 534 26.55 -15.85 10.69
N ASP A 535 26.90 -14.77 11.42
CA ASP A 535 25.95 -13.71 11.77
C ASP A 535 25.28 -13.12 10.52
N LEU A 536 23.96 -13.25 10.42
CA LEU A 536 23.18 -12.77 9.26
C LEU A 536 23.21 -11.24 9.12
N ILE A 537 23.32 -10.53 10.24
CA ILE A 537 23.31 -9.07 10.33
C ILE A 537 24.54 -8.62 11.13
N PRO A 538 25.76 -8.68 10.55
CA PRO A 538 27.02 -8.51 11.27
C PRO A 538 27.41 -7.03 11.48
N TRP A 539 26.59 -6.09 11.02
CA TRP A 539 26.93 -4.67 10.97
C TRP A 539 26.84 -3.99 12.33
N THR A 540 27.65 -2.96 12.49
CA THR A 540 27.67 -2.10 13.68
C THR A 540 27.56 -0.62 13.34
N GLN A 541 27.80 -0.24 12.08
CA GLN A 541 27.74 1.14 11.61
C GLN A 541 26.78 1.30 10.42
N PRO A 542 26.10 2.47 10.27
CA PRO A 542 25.20 2.72 9.14
C PRO A 542 25.85 2.53 7.76
N GLU A 543 27.11 2.95 7.59
CA GLU A 543 27.80 2.87 6.29
C GLU A 543 28.02 1.42 5.83
N GLU A 544 28.23 0.48 6.75
CA GLU A 544 28.36 -0.94 6.42
C GLU A 544 27.05 -1.50 5.85
N VAL A 545 25.91 -1.07 6.40
CA VAL A 545 24.57 -1.39 5.92
C VAL A 545 24.33 -0.77 4.54
N PHE A 546 24.76 0.47 4.33
CA PHE A 546 24.68 1.14 3.03
C PHE A 546 25.48 0.40 1.95
N GLU A 547 26.68 -0.09 2.27
CA GLU A 547 27.48 -0.89 1.35
C GLU A 547 26.85 -2.26 1.05
N ALA A 548 26.15 -2.87 2.01
CA ALA A 548 25.35 -4.06 1.75
C ALA A 548 24.13 -3.76 0.85
N TRP A 549 23.48 -2.62 1.05
CA TRP A 549 22.37 -2.16 0.21
C TRP A 549 22.78 -1.95 -1.25
N LYS A 550 23.97 -1.39 -1.50
CA LYS A 550 24.51 -1.25 -2.87
C LYS A 550 24.54 -2.58 -3.61
N LYS A 551 24.92 -3.68 -2.95
CA LYS A 551 24.92 -5.02 -3.54
C LYS A 551 23.50 -5.48 -3.89
N MET A 552 22.54 -5.27 -2.98
CA MET A 552 21.13 -5.65 -3.16
C MET A 552 20.48 -4.97 -4.38
N THR A 553 20.89 -3.73 -4.67
CA THR A 553 20.31 -2.88 -5.73
C THR A 553 20.96 -3.00 -7.10
N LYS A 554 22.10 -3.69 -7.22
CA LYS A 554 22.87 -3.76 -8.48
C LYS A 554 22.00 -4.26 -9.64
N GLY A 555 21.95 -3.48 -10.73
CA GLY A 555 21.18 -3.80 -11.94
C GLY A 555 19.66 -3.63 -11.81
N ARG A 556 19.14 -3.22 -10.65
CA ARG A 556 17.72 -2.94 -10.42
C ARG A 556 17.40 -1.47 -10.72
N PRO A 557 16.11 -1.05 -10.83
CA PRO A 557 15.79 0.33 -11.16
C PRO A 557 16.43 1.35 -10.21
N CYS A 558 16.41 1.05 -8.90
CA CYS A 558 17.04 1.84 -7.85
C CYS A 558 18.50 1.44 -7.60
N ASP A 559 19.33 1.36 -8.64
CA ASP A 559 20.75 1.00 -8.52
C ASP A 559 21.57 2.10 -7.79
N TYR A 560 22.22 1.72 -6.68
CA TYR A 560 23.03 2.60 -5.83
C TYR A 560 24.53 2.32 -5.96
N THR A 561 24.98 1.43 -6.85
CA THR A 561 26.37 0.94 -6.90
C THR A 561 27.41 2.04 -7.09
N GLY A 562 27.06 3.14 -7.76
CA GLY A 562 27.91 4.32 -7.95
C GLY A 562 27.84 5.36 -6.83
N LEU A 563 27.07 5.13 -5.76
CA LEU A 563 26.96 6.01 -4.60
C LEU A 563 27.92 5.59 -3.47
N SER A 564 28.35 6.57 -2.68
CA SER A 564 29.08 6.39 -1.42
C SER A 564 28.75 7.54 -0.47
N TYR A 565 29.00 7.37 0.82
CA TYR A 565 28.83 8.46 1.80
C TYR A 565 29.73 9.66 1.48
N GLU A 566 30.96 9.40 1.04
CA GLU A 566 31.89 10.44 0.57
C GLU A 566 31.28 11.26 -0.58
N LYS A 567 30.72 10.59 -1.59
CA LYS A 567 30.11 11.24 -2.75
C LYS A 567 28.87 12.06 -2.42
N LEU A 568 28.12 11.65 -1.40
CA LEU A 568 26.94 12.38 -0.90
C LEU A 568 27.30 13.50 0.09
N THR A 569 28.55 13.59 0.53
CA THR A 569 29.02 14.61 1.48
C THR A 569 29.48 15.88 0.77
N GLY A 570 29.12 17.05 1.30
CA GLY A 570 29.53 18.35 0.78
C GLY A 570 28.74 18.85 -0.44
N GLY A 571 28.27 17.94 -1.30
CA GLY A 571 27.51 18.24 -2.51
C GLY A 571 25.99 18.42 -2.34
N SER A 572 25.28 18.29 -3.46
CA SER A 572 23.83 18.04 -3.52
C SER A 572 23.55 16.55 -3.37
N GLY A 573 22.32 16.17 -3.05
CA GLY A 573 21.88 14.78 -3.23
C GLY A 573 21.92 14.35 -4.71
N ILE A 574 21.99 13.03 -4.94
CA ILE A 574 22.16 12.41 -6.26
C ILE A 574 20.95 11.53 -6.56
N GLN A 575 20.40 11.62 -7.77
CA GLN A 575 19.28 10.76 -8.17
C GLN A 575 19.75 9.36 -8.54
N TRP A 576 19.02 8.34 -8.10
CA TRP A 576 19.18 7.00 -8.66
C TRP A 576 18.40 6.85 -10.00
N PRO A 577 18.80 5.93 -10.90
CA PRO A 577 19.96 5.04 -10.79
C PRO A 577 21.28 5.82 -10.85
N CYS A 578 22.24 5.42 -10.02
CA CYS A 578 23.61 5.94 -10.04
C CYS A 578 24.58 4.75 -10.02
N ASN A 579 25.19 4.48 -11.17
CA ASN A 579 26.02 3.30 -11.44
C ASN A 579 27.13 3.65 -12.45
N GLU A 580 27.79 2.65 -13.06
CA GLU A 580 28.88 2.88 -14.02
C GLU A 580 28.43 3.66 -15.28
N ASP A 581 27.23 3.40 -15.78
CA ASP A 581 26.65 4.11 -16.95
C ASP A 581 26.17 5.52 -16.58
N TYR A 582 25.68 5.70 -15.36
CA TYR A 582 25.15 6.95 -14.83
C TYR A 582 25.89 7.37 -13.55
N PRO A 583 27.19 7.72 -13.63
CA PRO A 583 27.99 7.96 -12.44
C PRO A 583 27.55 9.19 -11.64
N ASN A 584 26.74 10.08 -12.19
CA ASN A 584 26.21 11.26 -11.48
C ASN A 584 24.68 11.18 -11.30
N GLY A 585 24.11 9.99 -11.43
CA GLY A 585 22.67 9.80 -11.43
C GLY A 585 22.02 10.04 -12.80
N ARG A 586 20.74 9.68 -12.92
CA ARG A 586 19.93 9.88 -14.13
C ARG A 586 18.71 10.77 -13.85
N GLU A 587 18.66 11.92 -14.53
CA GLU A 587 17.63 12.96 -14.30
C GLU A 587 16.21 12.45 -14.54
N ARG A 588 16.00 11.72 -15.64
CA ARG A 588 14.70 11.18 -16.05
C ARG A 588 14.84 9.70 -16.41
N LEU A 589 13.82 8.93 -16.04
CA LEU A 589 13.71 7.57 -16.53
C LEU A 589 13.01 7.58 -17.90
N PHE A 590 13.29 6.54 -18.70
CA PHE A 590 12.59 6.25 -19.95
C PHE A 590 12.79 7.28 -21.08
N ASP A 591 13.91 8.01 -21.09
CA ASP A 591 14.29 8.89 -22.21
C ASP A 591 14.60 8.12 -23.52
N ASP A 592 14.80 6.80 -23.42
CA ASP A 592 14.95 5.84 -24.51
C ASP A 592 13.62 5.19 -24.95
N GLY A 593 12.52 5.48 -24.24
CA GLY A 593 11.20 4.90 -24.47
C GLY A 593 11.11 3.41 -24.13
N LYS A 594 12.01 2.88 -23.29
CA LYS A 594 11.97 1.51 -22.75
C LYS A 594 11.58 1.54 -21.29
N PHE A 595 10.57 0.75 -20.92
CA PHE A 595 10.01 0.68 -19.58
C PHE A 595 10.44 -0.62 -18.88
N PHE A 596 10.28 -0.68 -17.56
CA PHE A 596 10.65 -1.85 -16.75
C PHE A 596 9.63 -2.99 -16.82
N THR A 597 8.96 -3.15 -17.97
CA THR A 597 7.85 -4.10 -18.18
C THR A 597 8.30 -5.44 -18.78
N ASP A 598 9.60 -5.64 -19.03
CA ASP A 598 10.12 -6.95 -19.41
C ASP A 598 9.83 -7.98 -18.32
N ILE A 599 9.36 -9.16 -18.74
CA ILE A 599 8.81 -10.17 -17.83
C ILE A 599 9.82 -10.64 -16.78
N ASP A 600 11.08 -10.77 -17.18
CA ASP A 600 12.16 -11.20 -16.30
C ASP A 600 12.71 -10.06 -15.43
N TYR A 601 12.24 -8.82 -15.64
CA TYR A 601 12.74 -7.63 -14.95
C TYR A 601 11.70 -6.95 -14.06
N CYS A 602 10.44 -6.92 -14.48
CA CYS A 602 9.35 -6.19 -13.82
C CYS A 602 9.19 -6.58 -12.34
N GLU A 603 8.73 -5.63 -11.53
CA GLU A 603 8.45 -5.79 -10.10
C GLU A 603 7.12 -6.52 -9.87
N SER A 604 6.19 -6.46 -10.82
CA SER A 604 4.91 -7.15 -10.74
C SER A 604 4.36 -7.44 -12.13
N TYR A 605 3.60 -8.52 -12.24
CA TYR A 605 2.80 -8.84 -13.42
C TYR A 605 1.51 -8.00 -13.52
N GLY A 606 1.26 -7.11 -12.55
CA GLY A 606 0.10 -6.23 -12.52
C GLY A 606 -1.18 -6.94 -12.09
N HIS A 607 -2.29 -6.20 -12.15
CA HIS A 607 -3.58 -6.64 -11.67
C HIS A 607 -4.70 -6.32 -12.66
N ASP A 608 -5.79 -7.07 -12.55
CA ASP A 608 -7.09 -6.62 -13.05
C ASP A 608 -7.55 -5.40 -12.23
N LEU A 609 -7.85 -4.28 -12.91
CA LEU A 609 -8.11 -3.02 -12.20
C LEU A 609 -9.45 -2.99 -11.46
N ASP A 610 -10.42 -3.81 -11.87
CA ASP A 610 -11.77 -3.80 -11.32
C ASP A 610 -11.88 -4.74 -10.12
N THR A 611 -11.25 -5.91 -10.19
CA THR A 611 -11.31 -6.95 -9.15
C THR A 611 -10.13 -6.91 -8.19
N GLY A 612 -8.99 -6.34 -8.62
CA GLY A 612 -7.73 -6.37 -7.88
C GLY A 612 -7.04 -7.73 -7.87
N VAL A 613 -7.50 -8.69 -8.68
CA VAL A 613 -6.85 -10.00 -8.80
C VAL A 613 -5.49 -9.84 -9.48
N PRO A 614 -4.38 -10.33 -8.89
CA PRO A 614 -3.07 -10.31 -9.53
C PRO A 614 -3.07 -11.16 -10.81
N PHE A 615 -2.40 -10.67 -11.85
CA PHE A 615 -2.18 -11.48 -13.04
C PHE A 615 -1.15 -12.58 -12.78
N THR A 616 -1.42 -13.73 -13.39
CA THR A 616 -0.45 -14.82 -13.51
C THR A 616 0.63 -14.45 -14.52
N LYS A 617 1.78 -15.14 -14.43
CA LYS A 617 2.86 -15.02 -15.42
C LYS A 617 2.34 -15.23 -16.86
N ILE A 618 1.51 -16.25 -17.08
CA ILE A 618 0.96 -16.60 -18.40
C ILE A 618 0.11 -15.45 -18.97
N GLN A 619 -0.73 -14.81 -18.15
CA GLN A 619 -1.53 -13.66 -18.58
C GLN A 619 -0.64 -12.47 -18.96
N TYR A 620 0.44 -12.24 -18.23
CA TYR A 620 1.40 -11.18 -18.54
C TYR A 620 2.22 -11.48 -19.81
N GLU A 621 2.62 -12.73 -20.02
CA GLU A 621 3.24 -13.20 -21.27
C GLU A 621 2.33 -12.94 -22.47
N ALA A 622 1.03 -13.22 -22.33
CA ALA A 622 0.04 -12.97 -23.38
C ALA A 622 -0.13 -11.48 -23.69
N LEU A 623 0.00 -10.60 -22.68
CA LEU A 623 0.01 -9.14 -22.89
C LEU A 623 1.25 -8.68 -23.68
N ASN A 624 2.36 -9.42 -23.57
CA ASN A 624 3.65 -9.17 -24.20
C ASN A 624 4.11 -7.69 -24.18
N PRO A 625 4.29 -7.07 -22.99
CA PRO A 625 4.73 -5.67 -22.92
C PRO A 625 6.10 -5.45 -23.58
N ALA A 626 7.07 -6.33 -23.33
CA ALA A 626 8.42 -6.31 -23.95
C ALA A 626 9.08 -4.91 -23.93
N GLY A 627 9.18 -4.32 -22.74
CA GLY A 627 9.73 -2.98 -22.54
C GLY A 627 8.82 -1.83 -22.99
N ARG A 628 7.57 -2.09 -23.41
CA ARG A 628 6.54 -1.06 -23.68
C ARG A 628 5.70 -0.79 -22.43
N ALA A 629 5.27 0.45 -22.25
CA ALA A 629 4.36 0.82 -21.16
C ALA A 629 2.96 0.21 -21.35
N ILE A 630 2.25 0.00 -20.26
CA ILE A 630 0.93 -0.62 -20.27
C ILE A 630 -0.12 0.46 -20.02
N LEU A 631 -0.97 0.72 -21.03
CA LEU A 631 -2.15 1.55 -20.88
C LEU A 631 -3.23 0.74 -20.16
N LYS A 632 -3.64 1.20 -18.98
CA LYS A 632 -4.63 0.50 -18.15
C LYS A 632 -6.01 1.14 -18.31
N ALA A 633 -7.06 0.33 -18.40
CA ALA A 633 -8.44 0.80 -18.51
C ALA A 633 -9.26 0.30 -17.32
N ALA A 634 -10.16 1.14 -16.82
CA ALA A 634 -11.15 0.78 -15.80
C ALA A 634 -12.36 1.68 -15.93
N ASP A 635 -13.52 1.14 -15.61
CA ASP A 635 -14.78 1.87 -15.62
C ASP A 635 -15.08 2.47 -14.24
N TYR A 636 -15.72 3.64 -14.21
CA TYR A 636 -16.12 4.30 -12.97
C TYR A 636 -17.21 3.49 -12.26
N GLN A 637 -16.97 3.24 -10.99
CA GLN A 637 -17.90 2.67 -10.04
C GLN A 637 -18.11 3.66 -8.91
N SER A 638 -19.35 3.79 -8.45
CA SER A 638 -19.67 4.71 -7.36
C SER A 638 -19.00 4.29 -6.05
N PRO A 639 -18.56 5.25 -5.21
CA PRO A 639 -18.08 4.99 -3.85
C PRO A 639 -19.05 4.12 -3.04
N MET A 640 -18.50 3.33 -2.11
CA MET A 640 -19.29 2.47 -1.21
C MET A 640 -20.24 3.26 -0.31
N GLU A 641 -19.78 4.43 0.17
CA GLU A 641 -20.56 5.32 1.03
C GLU A 641 -20.76 6.67 0.35
N GLU A 642 -21.99 6.90 -0.11
CA GLU A 642 -22.46 8.17 -0.64
C GLU A 642 -23.35 8.88 0.41
N PRO A 643 -23.46 10.22 0.34
CA PRO A 643 -24.42 10.96 1.13
C PRO A 643 -25.87 10.56 0.87
N ASP A 644 -26.65 10.59 1.94
CA ASP A 644 -28.08 10.32 1.98
C ASP A 644 -28.81 11.41 2.79
N GLU A 645 -30.09 11.19 3.09
CA GLU A 645 -30.89 12.15 3.86
C GLU A 645 -30.38 12.35 5.30
N GLU A 646 -29.77 11.32 5.92
CA GLU A 646 -29.25 11.38 7.29
C GLU A 646 -27.86 12.05 7.35
N TYR A 647 -26.99 11.73 6.40
CA TYR A 647 -25.62 12.24 6.28
C TYR A 647 -25.42 12.93 4.92
N PRO A 648 -25.89 14.18 4.72
CA PRO A 648 -25.97 14.78 3.39
C PRO A 648 -24.66 15.36 2.84
N ILE A 649 -23.57 15.41 3.62
CA ILE A 649 -22.33 16.10 3.24
C ILE A 649 -21.19 15.09 3.02
N ARG A 650 -20.45 15.21 1.91
CA ARG A 650 -19.24 14.40 1.65
C ARG A 650 -18.09 14.85 2.54
N LEU A 651 -17.50 13.94 3.29
CA LEU A 651 -16.31 14.23 4.08
C LEU A 651 -15.04 13.95 3.29
N SER A 652 -14.13 14.92 3.31
CA SER A 652 -12.73 14.71 2.96
C SER A 652 -11.84 15.09 4.12
N THR A 653 -10.73 14.40 4.29
CA THR A 653 -9.71 14.74 5.29
C THR A 653 -8.43 15.23 4.61
N GLY A 654 -7.56 15.96 5.29
CA GLY A 654 -6.27 16.27 4.67
C GLY A 654 -5.29 17.04 5.53
N ARG A 655 -4.42 17.81 4.87
CA ARG A 655 -3.29 18.48 5.50
C ARG A 655 -3.44 19.99 5.50
N ASN A 656 -2.81 20.63 6.47
CA ASN A 656 -2.52 22.06 6.47
C ASN A 656 -1.01 22.30 6.34
N VAL A 657 -0.62 23.57 6.21
CA VAL A 657 0.76 23.96 5.91
C VAL A 657 1.70 23.87 7.12
N TYR A 658 1.17 24.03 8.34
CA TYR A 658 1.98 24.17 9.56
C TYR A 658 2.24 22.84 10.27
N GLN A 659 1.29 21.91 10.20
CA GLN A 659 1.36 20.66 10.94
C GLN A 659 1.82 19.51 10.04
N PHE A 660 2.58 18.59 10.63
CA PHE A 660 3.02 17.35 10.00
C PHE A 660 2.42 16.16 10.76
N HIS A 661 1.66 15.33 10.03
CA HIS A 661 0.95 14.16 10.56
C HIS A 661 0.28 14.45 11.91
N THR A 662 0.46 13.59 12.91
CA THR A 662 -0.18 13.65 14.23
C THR A 662 0.37 14.75 15.13
N ARG A 663 1.18 15.65 14.56
CA ARG A 663 1.67 16.88 15.21
C ARG A 663 2.60 16.62 16.41
N THR A 664 3.04 15.39 16.63
CA THR A 664 3.96 15.06 17.73
C THR A 664 5.28 15.82 17.63
N LYS A 665 5.80 16.04 16.42
CA LYS A 665 6.96 16.95 16.19
C LYS A 665 6.53 18.42 16.12
N THR A 666 5.65 18.74 15.17
CA THR A 666 5.32 20.14 14.81
C THR A 666 4.50 20.90 15.87
N GLY A 667 3.75 20.20 16.72
CA GLY A 667 3.04 20.82 17.84
C GLY A 667 3.95 21.24 18.99
N ARG A 668 5.19 20.76 19.03
CA ARG A 668 6.22 21.17 19.98
C ARG A 668 7.08 22.32 19.46
N ALA A 669 6.85 22.78 18.23
CA ALA A 669 7.42 24.02 17.70
C ALA A 669 6.44 25.18 17.98
N PRO A 670 6.75 26.14 18.88
CA PRO A 670 5.79 27.14 19.35
C PRO A 670 5.16 27.97 18.23
N GLN A 671 5.95 28.34 17.21
CA GLN A 671 5.49 29.12 16.06
C GLN A 671 4.46 28.34 15.23
N LEU A 672 4.75 27.07 14.90
CA LEU A 672 3.84 26.21 14.13
C LEU A 672 2.57 25.87 14.92
N HIS A 673 2.71 25.64 16.24
CA HIS A 673 1.56 25.39 17.11
C HIS A 673 0.63 26.60 17.17
N LYS A 674 1.16 27.81 17.38
CA LYS A 674 0.36 29.05 17.41
C LYS A 674 -0.34 29.33 16.08
N ALA A 675 0.30 29.02 14.95
CA ALA A 675 -0.28 29.21 13.63
C ALA A 675 -1.48 28.28 13.33
N CYS A 676 -1.55 27.11 13.98
CA CYS A 676 -2.68 26.19 13.83
C CYS A 676 -2.89 25.34 15.11
N PRO A 677 -3.51 25.92 16.16
CA PRO A 677 -3.56 25.31 17.48
C PRO A 677 -4.66 24.24 17.61
N ARG A 678 -5.74 24.36 16.83
CA ARG A 678 -6.92 23.47 16.87
C ARG A 678 -7.39 23.08 15.46
N PRO A 679 -8.07 21.92 15.30
CA PRO A 679 -8.69 21.57 14.02
C PRO A 679 -9.90 22.46 13.76
N LEU A 680 -10.23 22.63 12.49
CA LEU A 680 -11.42 23.34 12.01
C LEU A 680 -12.10 22.48 10.94
N VAL A 681 -13.42 22.43 10.94
CA VAL A 681 -14.19 21.83 9.84
C VAL A 681 -14.51 22.93 8.83
N GLN A 682 -14.06 22.74 7.59
CA GLN A 682 -14.34 23.66 6.50
C GLN A 682 -15.62 23.25 5.78
N ILE A 683 -16.57 24.18 5.59
CA ILE A 683 -17.85 23.95 4.86
C ILE A 683 -18.15 25.12 3.92
N SER A 684 -19.05 24.93 2.96
CA SER A 684 -19.44 26.00 2.03
C SER A 684 -20.33 27.06 2.70
N GLU A 685 -20.38 28.27 2.13
CA GLU A 685 -21.29 29.33 2.59
C GLU A 685 -22.76 28.90 2.47
N GLN A 686 -23.10 28.15 1.43
CA GLN A 686 -24.45 27.64 1.19
C GLN A 686 -24.86 26.63 2.27
N ASP A 687 -24.00 25.66 2.58
CA ASP A 687 -24.27 24.64 3.59
C ASP A 687 -24.35 25.26 5.00
N ALA A 688 -23.47 26.22 5.29
CA ALA A 688 -23.49 26.97 6.54
C ALA A 688 -24.80 27.74 6.72
N SER A 689 -25.24 28.46 5.68
CA SER A 689 -26.51 29.21 5.70
C SER A 689 -27.72 28.29 5.85
N ALA A 690 -27.74 27.15 5.15
CA ALA A 690 -28.82 26.17 5.25
C ALA A 690 -28.93 25.55 6.66
N ALA A 691 -27.79 25.37 7.35
CA ALA A 691 -27.72 24.82 8.69
C ALA A 691 -27.82 25.87 9.82
N GLY A 692 -27.92 27.17 9.50
CA GLY A 692 -27.92 28.25 10.50
C GLY A 692 -26.59 28.40 11.26
N ILE A 693 -25.48 28.03 10.62
CA ILE A 693 -24.12 28.02 11.17
C ILE A 693 -23.38 29.26 10.69
N LYS A 694 -22.69 29.96 11.60
CA LYS A 694 -21.80 31.09 11.29
C LYS A 694 -20.35 30.68 11.42
N ASP A 695 -19.45 31.43 10.79
CA ASP A 695 -18.02 31.20 10.94
C ASP A 695 -17.61 31.19 12.42
N SER A 696 -16.70 30.28 12.78
CA SER A 696 -16.23 30.06 14.14
C SER A 696 -17.26 29.51 15.15
N ASP A 697 -18.52 29.26 14.77
CA ASP A 697 -19.46 28.50 15.61
C ASP A 697 -18.88 27.10 15.93
N GLU A 698 -19.11 26.61 17.14
CA GLU A 698 -18.80 25.23 17.51
C GLU A 698 -19.87 24.29 16.95
N VAL A 699 -19.42 23.23 16.26
CA VAL A 699 -20.31 22.25 15.62
C VAL A 699 -19.95 20.83 16.02
N VAL A 700 -20.92 19.94 15.93
CA VAL A 700 -20.73 18.49 16.00
C VAL A 700 -20.81 17.93 14.59
N VAL A 701 -19.76 17.26 14.16
CA VAL A 701 -19.71 16.54 12.89
C VAL A 701 -19.90 15.06 13.20
N LYS A 702 -20.94 14.44 12.64
CA LYS A 702 -21.31 13.04 12.88
C LYS A 702 -21.18 12.23 11.60
N SER A 703 -20.70 11.00 11.71
CA SER A 703 -20.80 9.97 10.68
C SER A 703 -21.43 8.71 11.27
N ARG A 704 -21.64 7.68 10.45
CA ARG A 704 -22.13 6.37 10.89
C ARG A 704 -21.21 5.67 11.92
N ARG A 705 -19.97 6.12 12.09
CA ARG A 705 -18.95 5.50 12.95
C ARG A 705 -18.73 6.23 14.27
N GLY A 706 -18.97 7.55 14.29
CA GLY A 706 -18.62 8.37 15.43
C GLY A 706 -18.89 9.84 15.17
N ALA A 707 -18.41 10.68 16.09
CA ALA A 707 -18.57 12.11 15.97
C ALA A 707 -17.34 12.84 16.50
N VAL A 708 -17.21 14.11 16.11
CA VAL A 708 -16.16 15.02 16.57
C VAL A 708 -16.76 16.39 16.79
N GLN A 709 -16.16 17.16 17.68
CA GLN A 709 -16.54 18.54 17.95
C GLN A 709 -15.39 19.48 17.61
N MET A 710 -15.67 20.48 16.79
CA MET A 710 -14.70 21.51 16.42
C MET A 710 -15.38 22.77 15.90
N PRO A 711 -14.66 23.91 15.87
CA PRO A 711 -15.17 25.12 15.24
C PRO A 711 -15.23 24.97 13.72
N VAL A 712 -16.17 25.69 13.12
CA VAL A 712 -16.36 25.76 11.68
C VAL A 712 -15.52 26.88 11.05
N ASN A 713 -15.08 26.66 9.82
CA ASN A 713 -14.48 27.65 8.92
C ASN A 713 -15.32 27.70 7.63
N VAL A 714 -15.96 28.83 7.34
CA VAL A 714 -16.92 28.93 6.23
C VAL A 714 -16.24 29.44 4.95
N GLY A 715 -16.52 28.77 3.82
CA GLY A 715 -16.10 29.16 2.47
C GLY A 715 -14.91 28.38 1.90
N ASN A 716 -14.51 28.73 0.67
CA ASN A 716 -13.40 28.12 -0.10
C ASN A 716 -13.51 26.58 -0.30
N ILE A 717 -14.73 26.04 -0.38
CA ILE A 717 -15.04 24.63 -0.67
C ILE A 717 -16.41 24.55 -1.39
N ALA A 718 -16.57 23.58 -2.29
CA ALA A 718 -17.83 23.38 -3.02
C ALA A 718 -19.00 22.98 -2.08
N PRO A 719 -20.26 23.35 -2.40
CA PRO A 719 -21.43 22.88 -1.67
C PRO A 719 -21.51 21.35 -1.54
N GLY A 720 -22.09 20.86 -0.45
CA GLY A 720 -22.22 19.43 -0.15
C GLY A 720 -20.91 18.75 0.23
N HIS A 721 -19.84 19.50 0.51
CA HIS A 721 -18.53 18.98 0.92
C HIS A 721 -18.06 19.59 2.24
N ALA A 722 -17.40 18.76 3.04
CA ALA A 722 -16.69 19.16 4.25
C ALA A 722 -15.22 18.73 4.19
N PHE A 723 -14.35 19.52 4.82
CA PHE A 723 -12.93 19.20 4.96
C PHE A 723 -12.44 19.32 6.39
N ILE A 724 -11.76 18.28 6.90
CA ILE A 724 -11.15 18.29 8.24
C ILE A 724 -9.66 17.93 8.16
N PRO A 725 -8.74 18.74 8.72
CA PRO A 725 -7.34 18.35 8.83
C PRO A 725 -7.17 17.19 9.83
N PHE A 726 -6.48 16.11 9.45
CA PHE A 726 -6.35 14.92 10.31
C PHE A 726 -5.27 15.04 11.41
N HIS A 727 -4.59 16.19 11.49
CA HIS A 727 -3.36 16.36 12.29
C HIS A 727 -3.53 16.21 13.81
N PHE A 728 -4.76 16.23 14.30
CA PHE A 728 -5.07 16.47 15.71
C PHE A 728 -5.48 15.17 16.40
N GLY A 729 -4.56 14.58 17.16
CA GLY A 729 -4.82 13.48 18.09
C GLY A 729 -5.28 13.98 19.46
N TYR A 730 -4.79 13.38 20.53
CA TYR A 730 -5.22 13.60 21.92
C TYR A 730 -4.08 13.96 22.89
N TRP A 731 -2.80 13.83 22.50
CA TRP A 731 -1.66 14.03 23.41
C TRP A 731 -1.57 15.43 24.04
N ASP A 732 -2.02 16.49 23.36
CA ASP A 732 -2.06 17.87 23.87
C ASP A 732 -3.45 18.29 24.41
N LEU A 733 -4.42 17.37 24.46
CA LEU A 733 -5.79 17.69 24.84
C LEU A 733 -6.01 17.57 26.37
N LYS A 734 -6.44 18.68 26.97
CA LYS A 734 -6.80 18.77 28.40
C LYS A 734 -8.25 18.41 28.72
N GLY A 735 -9.11 18.16 27.71
CA GLY A 735 -10.51 17.78 27.88
C GLY A 735 -10.90 16.50 27.12
N ASP A 736 -12.21 16.21 27.09
CA ASP A 736 -12.74 14.90 26.65
C ASP A 736 -13.49 14.95 25.30
N ARG A 737 -13.25 15.99 24.50
CA ARG A 737 -13.92 16.15 23.20
C ARG A 737 -13.13 15.46 22.09
N ALA A 738 -13.78 14.54 21.38
CA ALA A 738 -13.19 13.94 20.19
C ALA A 738 -12.96 14.99 19.11
N ARG A 739 -11.77 14.99 18.51
CA ARG A 739 -11.35 15.98 17.50
C ARG A 739 -10.55 15.39 16.34
N ALA A 740 -10.19 14.10 16.42
CA ALA A 740 -9.43 13.43 15.38
C ALA A 740 -10.34 13.12 14.19
N ALA A 741 -9.95 13.56 12.99
CA ALA A 741 -10.77 13.37 11.78
C ALA A 741 -11.09 11.89 11.50
N ASN A 742 -10.18 10.98 11.85
CA ASN A 742 -10.30 9.55 11.60
C ASN A 742 -11.28 8.83 12.53
N GLU A 743 -11.88 9.52 13.52
CA GLU A 743 -13.09 9.01 14.19
C GLU A 743 -14.28 8.90 13.21
N LEU A 744 -14.24 9.65 12.08
CA LEU A 744 -15.33 9.72 11.12
C LEU A 744 -15.13 8.87 9.87
N THR A 745 -13.90 8.47 9.55
CA THR A 745 -13.52 7.88 8.26
C THR A 745 -13.86 6.40 8.16
N ILE A 746 -14.28 5.97 6.96
CA ILE A 746 -14.66 4.59 6.66
C ILE A 746 -13.45 3.62 6.63
N LYS A 747 -13.67 2.35 7.02
CA LYS A 747 -12.73 1.24 6.80
C LYS A 747 -12.96 0.66 5.39
N GLN A 748 -12.53 1.38 4.35
CA GLN A 748 -12.54 0.89 2.97
C GLN A 748 -11.15 1.06 2.35
N TRP A 749 -10.72 0.04 1.62
CA TRP A 749 -9.38 -0.08 1.05
C TRP A 749 -9.46 -0.28 -0.47
N ASP A 750 -8.55 0.36 -1.21
CA ASP A 750 -8.41 0.14 -2.66
C ASP A 750 -8.03 -1.33 -2.94
N PRO A 751 -8.66 -2.02 -3.91
CA PRO A 751 -8.52 -3.46 -4.07
C PRO A 751 -7.09 -3.90 -4.42
N ILE A 752 -6.29 -3.04 -5.05
CA ILE A 752 -4.94 -3.35 -5.55
C ILE A 752 -3.88 -2.84 -4.58
N SER A 753 -3.84 -1.51 -4.39
CA SER A 753 -2.82 -0.88 -3.55
C SER A 753 -3.03 -1.15 -2.06
N LYS A 754 -4.24 -1.59 -1.67
CA LYS A 754 -4.66 -1.72 -0.28
C LYS A 754 -4.37 -0.43 0.47
N GLN A 755 -4.68 0.71 -0.14
CA GLN A 755 -4.60 2.01 0.50
C GLN A 755 -6.00 2.42 0.99
N PRO A 756 -6.18 2.93 2.23
CA PRO A 756 -7.48 3.35 2.71
C PRO A 756 -8.02 4.60 2.03
N THR A 757 -9.34 4.66 1.94
CA THR A 757 -10.10 5.75 1.33
C THR A 757 -10.43 6.86 2.34
N PHE A 758 -9.43 7.64 2.76
CA PHE A 758 -9.63 8.77 3.70
C PHE A 758 -10.36 9.99 3.11
N LYS A 759 -10.51 10.08 1.79
CA LYS A 759 -11.34 11.04 1.05
C LYS A 759 -12.66 10.37 0.68
N ALA A 760 -13.29 9.72 1.66
CA ALA A 760 -14.58 9.07 1.49
C ALA A 760 -15.35 9.10 2.81
N GLY A 761 -16.67 9.04 2.68
CA GLY A 761 -17.61 9.04 3.78
C GLY A 761 -18.61 10.19 3.71
N ALA A 762 -19.71 10.00 4.42
CA ALA A 762 -20.79 10.95 4.55
C ALA A 762 -20.91 11.42 6.00
N VAL A 763 -21.19 12.71 6.17
CA VAL A 763 -21.35 13.34 7.48
C VAL A 763 -22.59 14.23 7.54
N LYS A 764 -23.05 14.44 8.76
CA LYS A 764 -24.00 15.50 9.12
C LYS A 764 -23.30 16.50 10.03
N ILE A 765 -23.60 17.78 9.86
CA ILE A 765 -23.02 18.86 10.65
C ILE A 765 -24.16 19.57 11.38
N GLU A 766 -24.05 19.66 12.69
CA GLU A 766 -25.08 20.25 13.56
C GLU A 766 -24.44 21.31 14.45
N LYS A 767 -25.14 22.43 14.66
CA LYS A 767 -24.72 23.44 15.63
C LYS A 767 -24.69 22.81 17.03
N CYS A 768 -23.59 23.04 17.76
CA CYS A 768 -23.54 22.64 19.16
C CYS A 768 -24.57 23.48 19.93
N LYS A 769 -25.54 22.85 20.62
CA LYS A 769 -26.44 23.60 21.51
C LYS A 769 -25.63 24.01 22.75
N ASP A 770 -25.74 25.25 23.22
CA ASP A 770 -24.99 25.72 24.41
C ASP A 770 -25.55 25.14 25.72
N GLU A 771 -25.54 23.81 25.88
CA GLU A 771 -25.85 23.14 27.14
C GLU A 771 -24.59 22.50 27.76
N PRO A 772 -24.35 22.63 29.08
CA PRO A 772 -23.25 21.99 29.81
C PRO A 772 -23.22 20.43 29.79
N GLY A 773 -23.93 19.78 28.86
CA GLY A 773 -24.12 18.33 28.79
C GLY A 773 -23.79 17.68 27.44
N LEU A 774 -23.26 18.38 26.45
CA LEU A 774 -23.08 17.80 25.12
C LEU A 774 -21.85 16.89 24.98
N VAL A 775 -22.17 15.61 24.83
CA VAL A 775 -21.40 14.50 24.25
C VAL A 775 -19.91 14.53 24.59
N ARG A 776 -19.58 14.08 25.80
CA ARG A 776 -18.24 13.52 26.07
C ARG A 776 -18.11 12.27 25.22
N ILE A 777 -17.38 12.37 24.13
CA ILE A 777 -17.01 11.16 23.39
C ILE A 777 -15.89 10.54 24.18
N HIS A 778 -16.20 9.40 24.77
CA HIS A 778 -15.34 8.62 25.63
C HIS A 778 -14.03 8.20 24.95
N ALA A 779 -13.54 8.74 23.83
CA ALA A 779 -12.31 8.28 23.17
C ALA A 779 -11.11 8.23 24.15
N LYS A 780 -10.95 9.25 25.00
CA LYS A 780 -9.93 9.27 26.04
C LYS A 780 -10.29 8.35 27.22
N GLU A 781 -11.55 8.28 27.62
CA GLU A 781 -12.00 7.35 28.67
C GLU A 781 -11.97 5.88 28.22
N GLU A 782 -12.16 5.58 26.95
CA GLU A 782 -12.09 4.29 26.28
C GLU A 782 -10.64 3.89 26.13
N GLN A 783 -9.76 4.81 25.71
CA GLN A 783 -8.31 4.60 25.71
C GLN A 783 -7.82 4.39 27.15
N THR A 784 -8.25 5.22 28.10
CA THR A 784 -7.90 5.07 29.54
C THR A 784 -8.50 3.79 30.13
N ALA A 785 -9.74 3.44 29.80
CA ALA A 785 -10.41 2.22 30.23
C ALA A 785 -9.80 1.00 29.55
N ALA A 786 -9.27 1.15 28.34
CA ALA A 786 -8.53 0.11 27.64
C ALA A 786 -7.16 -0.10 28.27
N VAL A 787 -6.41 0.97 28.56
CA VAL A 787 -5.20 0.94 29.39
C VAL A 787 -5.49 0.28 30.75
N LYS A 788 -6.62 0.64 31.39
CA LYS A 788 -7.07 0.01 32.64
C LYS A 788 -7.51 -1.45 32.44
N ARG A 789 -8.13 -1.81 31.32
CA ARG A 789 -8.50 -3.20 30.99
C ARG A 789 -7.26 -4.06 30.79
N VAL A 790 -6.23 -3.58 30.09
CA VAL A 790 -4.92 -4.21 30.03
C VAL A 790 -4.32 -4.35 31.43
N SER A 791 -4.46 -3.34 32.30
CA SER A 791 -3.97 -3.39 33.69
C SER A 791 -4.66 -4.40 34.60
N LYS A 792 -5.98 -4.58 34.44
CA LYS A 792 -6.80 -5.49 35.26
C LYS A 792 -6.98 -6.88 34.62
N GLY A 793 -6.63 -7.00 33.34
CA GLY A 793 -7.07 -8.05 32.43
C GLY A 793 -5.95 -8.89 31.83
N LYS A 794 -4.72 -8.88 32.37
CA LYS A 794 -3.83 -10.05 32.27
C LYS A 794 -4.40 -11.21 33.11
N LYS A 795 -5.68 -11.54 32.95
CA LYS A 795 -6.09 -12.94 33.04
C LYS A 795 -5.38 -13.57 31.86
N VAL A 796 -4.30 -14.28 32.17
CA VAL A 796 -3.79 -15.35 31.33
C VAL A 796 -5.02 -16.07 30.78
N THR A 797 -5.29 -15.96 29.47
CA THR A 797 -6.17 -16.92 28.78
C THR A 797 -5.79 -18.27 29.35
N SER A 798 -6.76 -18.95 29.96
CA SER A 798 -6.46 -20.04 30.90
C SER A 798 -5.47 -20.98 30.23
N LYS A 799 -4.55 -21.53 31.02
CA LYS A 799 -3.56 -22.48 30.49
C LYS A 799 -4.24 -23.54 29.59
N GLU A 800 -5.48 -23.92 29.95
CA GLU A 800 -6.39 -24.76 29.17
C GLU A 800 -6.80 -24.20 27.79
N GLU A 801 -7.17 -22.92 27.64
CA GLU A 801 -7.47 -22.32 26.33
C GLU A 801 -6.22 -22.17 25.45
N LYS A 802 -5.05 -21.96 26.06
CA LYS A 802 -3.75 -21.94 25.35
C LYS A 802 -3.27 -23.33 24.94
N GLU A 803 -3.60 -24.36 25.72
CA GLU A 803 -3.26 -25.77 25.46
C GLU A 803 -4.20 -26.43 24.43
N HIS A 804 -5.32 -25.79 24.03
CA HIS A 804 -6.29 -26.31 23.05
C HIS A 804 -6.24 -25.63 21.66
N ARG A 805 -5.09 -25.07 21.25
CA ARG A 805 -4.92 -24.61 19.86
C ARG A 805 -4.46 -25.76 18.97
N SER A 806 -5.38 -26.27 18.14
CA SER A 806 -5.03 -27.16 17.03
C SER A 806 -4.67 -26.34 15.80
N ARG A 807 -3.53 -26.63 15.17
CA ARG A 807 -3.27 -26.16 13.81
C ARG A 807 -4.40 -26.67 12.89
N ARG A 808 -4.75 -25.86 11.88
CA ARG A 808 -5.77 -26.25 10.88
C ARG A 808 -5.18 -27.08 9.74
N LEU A 809 -3.85 -27.18 9.67
CA LEU A 809 -3.11 -27.99 8.72
C LEU A 809 -3.52 -29.47 8.81
N GLU A 810 -3.60 -30.01 10.02
CA GLU A 810 -3.97 -31.39 10.32
C GLU A 810 -5.34 -31.73 9.71
N LEU A 811 -6.30 -30.80 9.82
CA LEU A 811 -7.64 -30.97 9.26
C LEU A 811 -7.61 -30.88 7.73
N TRP A 812 -6.93 -29.87 7.18
CA TRP A 812 -6.89 -29.64 5.74
C TRP A 812 -6.10 -30.74 5.01
N LEU A 813 -4.90 -31.07 5.48
CA LEU A 813 -4.05 -32.12 4.94
C LEU A 813 -4.71 -33.50 5.08
N GLY A 814 -5.37 -33.79 6.20
CA GLY A 814 -6.15 -35.02 6.37
C GLY A 814 -7.34 -35.10 5.41
N ALA A 815 -8.00 -33.98 5.12
CA ALA A 815 -9.04 -33.93 4.10
C ALA A 815 -8.51 -34.13 2.68
N THR A 816 -7.35 -33.56 2.35
CA THR A 816 -6.67 -33.79 1.06
C THR A 816 -6.28 -35.26 0.89
N ASP A 817 -5.65 -35.86 1.90
CA ASP A 817 -5.24 -37.28 1.88
C ASP A 817 -6.42 -38.22 1.67
N GLU A 818 -7.48 -38.08 2.48
CA GLU A 818 -8.67 -38.91 2.34
C GLU A 818 -9.44 -38.60 1.04
N ALA A 819 -9.42 -37.38 0.51
CA ALA A 819 -10.00 -37.10 -0.81
C ALA A 819 -9.26 -37.84 -1.94
N ILE A 820 -7.93 -37.95 -1.88
CA ILE A 820 -7.17 -38.72 -2.87
C ILE A 820 -7.44 -40.24 -2.71
N GLN A 821 -7.60 -40.72 -1.48
CA GLN A 821 -8.00 -42.11 -1.24
C GLN A 821 -9.39 -42.41 -1.81
N GLU A 822 -10.36 -41.52 -1.59
CA GLU A 822 -11.71 -41.62 -2.14
C GLU A 822 -11.72 -41.50 -3.67
N LEU A 823 -10.78 -40.75 -4.26
CA LEU A 823 -10.59 -40.70 -5.71
C LEU A 823 -10.18 -42.06 -6.29
N ILE A 824 -9.34 -42.83 -5.58
CA ILE A 824 -8.99 -44.20 -5.98
C ILE A 824 -10.24 -45.09 -5.96
N ASP A 825 -11.06 -45.01 -4.90
CA ASP A 825 -12.32 -45.75 -4.80
C ASP A 825 -13.30 -45.35 -5.93
N ILE A 826 -13.35 -44.07 -6.30
CA ILE A 826 -14.12 -43.59 -7.46
C ILE A 826 -13.62 -44.24 -8.76
N TYR A 827 -12.30 -44.34 -8.97
CA TYR A 827 -11.76 -45.00 -10.15
C TYR A 827 -12.11 -46.49 -10.19
N ASP A 828 -12.00 -47.20 -9.07
CA ASP A 828 -12.40 -48.60 -8.95
C ASP A 828 -13.89 -48.81 -9.27
N HIS A 829 -14.73 -47.84 -8.95
CA HIS A 829 -16.15 -47.86 -9.30
C HIS A 829 -16.42 -47.55 -10.79
N LEU A 830 -15.69 -46.59 -11.37
CA LEU A 830 -15.91 -46.14 -12.75
C LEU A 830 -15.31 -47.09 -13.80
N ILE A 831 -14.15 -47.69 -13.53
CA ILE A 831 -13.43 -48.55 -14.50
C ILE A 831 -14.30 -49.72 -15.01
N PRO A 832 -15.03 -50.47 -14.16
CA PRO A 832 -15.94 -51.53 -14.61
C PRO A 832 -17.16 -50.99 -15.36
N LYS A 833 -17.67 -49.82 -14.97
CA LYS A 833 -18.87 -49.20 -15.56
C LYS A 833 -18.61 -48.64 -16.97
N LEU A 834 -17.38 -48.21 -17.26
CA LEU A 834 -17.02 -47.57 -18.53
C LEU A 834 -16.23 -48.49 -19.48
N VAL A 835 -16.32 -49.81 -19.32
CA VAL A 835 -15.56 -50.80 -20.13
C VAL A 835 -15.90 -50.78 -21.63
N HIS A 836 -17.06 -50.21 -21.98
CA HIS A 836 -17.54 -50.12 -23.36
C HIS A 836 -16.78 -49.11 -24.22
N ASN A 837 -15.99 -48.22 -23.61
CA ASN A 837 -15.10 -47.29 -24.29
C ASN A 837 -13.63 -47.62 -23.93
N GLN A 838 -12.91 -48.28 -24.86
CA GLN A 838 -11.55 -48.75 -24.60
C GLN A 838 -10.56 -47.62 -24.29
N GLU A 839 -10.67 -46.47 -24.95
CA GLU A 839 -9.80 -45.32 -24.73
C GLU A 839 -10.01 -44.73 -23.33
N VAL A 840 -11.28 -44.55 -22.93
CA VAL A 840 -11.65 -44.08 -21.59
C VAL A 840 -11.24 -45.10 -20.52
N HIS A 841 -11.45 -46.39 -20.75
CA HIS A 841 -11.08 -47.45 -19.82
C HIS A 841 -9.56 -47.48 -19.55
N TRP A 842 -8.74 -47.42 -20.60
CA TRP A 842 -7.28 -47.36 -20.44
C TRP A 842 -6.83 -46.05 -19.78
N GLY A 843 -7.46 -44.94 -20.15
CA GLY A 843 -7.20 -43.64 -19.54
C GLY A 843 -7.51 -43.64 -18.04
N LEU A 844 -8.66 -44.17 -17.61
CA LEU A 844 -9.01 -44.30 -16.19
C LEU A 844 -8.03 -45.16 -15.40
N LYS A 845 -7.57 -46.29 -15.96
CA LYS A 845 -6.50 -47.11 -15.33
C LYS A 845 -5.21 -46.33 -15.14
N MET A 846 -4.82 -45.53 -16.14
CA MET A 846 -3.66 -44.65 -16.02
C MET A 846 -3.89 -43.56 -14.96
N MET A 847 -5.08 -42.94 -14.91
CA MET A 847 -5.41 -41.93 -13.91
C MET A 847 -5.46 -42.52 -12.49
N HIS A 848 -5.94 -43.75 -12.33
CA HIS A 848 -5.88 -44.49 -11.07
C HIS A 848 -4.44 -44.65 -10.60
N HIS A 849 -3.53 -45.14 -11.45
CA HIS A 849 -2.11 -45.26 -11.08
C HIS A 849 -1.50 -43.90 -10.70
N LEU A 850 -1.87 -42.82 -11.41
CA LEU A 850 -1.43 -41.47 -11.03
C LEU A 850 -1.99 -41.02 -9.67
N ALA A 851 -3.21 -41.40 -9.32
CA ALA A 851 -3.78 -41.11 -8.00
C ALA A 851 -3.05 -41.87 -6.89
N ASP A 852 -2.68 -43.13 -7.11
CA ASP A 852 -1.83 -43.91 -6.19
C ASP A 852 -0.46 -43.23 -5.99
N ASP A 853 0.19 -42.80 -7.08
CA ASP A 853 1.47 -42.09 -7.01
C ASP A 853 1.36 -40.79 -6.20
N VAL A 854 0.28 -40.03 -6.40
CA VAL A 854 0.00 -38.79 -5.66
C VAL A 854 -0.21 -39.07 -4.17
N LEU A 855 -1.01 -40.09 -3.83
CA LEU A 855 -1.24 -40.51 -2.45
C LEU A 855 0.07 -40.90 -1.75
N ASN A 856 0.87 -41.75 -2.40
CA ASN A 856 2.16 -42.20 -1.88
C ASN A 856 3.16 -41.05 -1.73
N THR A 857 3.12 -40.06 -2.62
CA THR A 857 3.97 -38.87 -2.55
C THR A 857 3.65 -38.01 -1.32
N LEU A 858 2.38 -37.84 -0.97
CA LEU A 858 1.97 -37.01 0.18
C LEU A 858 2.03 -37.73 1.52
N LYS A 859 1.94 -39.07 1.53
CA LYS A 859 1.89 -39.90 2.73
C LYS A 859 2.94 -39.57 3.80
N PRO A 860 4.25 -39.38 3.46
CA PRO A 860 5.25 -39.00 4.46
C PRO A 860 4.92 -37.68 5.17
N SER A 861 4.35 -36.71 4.44
CA SER A 861 3.95 -35.42 4.99
C SER A 861 2.69 -35.54 5.86
N VAL A 862 1.71 -36.35 5.44
CA VAL A 862 0.50 -36.62 6.21
C VAL A 862 0.83 -37.29 7.54
N GLU A 863 1.77 -38.24 7.55
CA GLU A 863 2.26 -38.91 8.76
C GLU A 863 3.03 -37.95 9.67
N LYS A 864 3.94 -37.14 9.09
CA LYS A 864 4.74 -36.13 9.80
C LYS A 864 3.89 -35.06 10.47
N TYR A 865 2.85 -34.58 9.79
CA TYR A 865 1.97 -33.51 10.29
C TYR A 865 0.65 -34.01 10.88
N HIS A 866 0.49 -35.31 11.07
CA HIS A 866 -0.67 -35.94 11.74
C HIS A 866 -2.03 -35.55 11.13
N GLY A 867 -2.20 -35.73 9.82
CA GLY A 867 -3.46 -35.47 9.11
C GLY A 867 -4.67 -36.19 9.75
N SER A 868 -5.78 -35.46 9.96
CA SER A 868 -6.97 -35.99 10.62
C SER A 868 -7.83 -36.83 9.67
N LYS A 869 -7.60 -38.15 9.69
CA LYS A 869 -8.39 -39.12 8.91
C LYS A 869 -9.89 -39.06 9.18
N LYS A 870 -10.27 -38.92 10.46
CA LYS A 870 -11.68 -38.84 10.87
C LYS A 870 -12.39 -37.64 10.22
N TYR A 871 -11.74 -36.48 10.24
CA TYR A 871 -12.29 -35.28 9.61
C TYR A 871 -12.30 -35.42 8.09
N GLY A 872 -11.19 -35.89 7.50
CA GLY A 872 -11.06 -36.06 6.06
C GLY A 872 -12.14 -36.95 5.46
N ARG A 873 -12.38 -38.14 6.02
CA ARG A 873 -13.44 -39.06 5.58
C ARG A 873 -14.83 -38.41 5.60
N ALA A 874 -15.12 -37.62 6.63
CA ALA A 874 -16.42 -36.97 6.76
C ALA A 874 -16.66 -35.94 5.64
N VAL A 875 -15.64 -35.17 5.28
CA VAL A 875 -15.75 -34.13 4.23
C VAL A 875 -15.70 -34.75 2.83
N SER A 876 -14.69 -35.59 2.56
CA SER A 876 -14.44 -36.17 1.24
C SER A 876 -15.50 -37.20 0.83
N GLY A 877 -15.98 -38.00 1.79
CA GLY A 877 -17.05 -38.97 1.55
C GLY A 877 -18.40 -38.30 1.26
N ALA A 878 -18.72 -37.20 1.96
CA ALA A 878 -19.95 -36.44 1.70
C ALA A 878 -19.99 -35.86 0.28
N LEU A 879 -18.85 -35.34 -0.21
CA LEU A 879 -18.75 -34.85 -1.59
C LEU A 879 -18.82 -35.99 -2.61
N ARG A 880 -18.15 -37.13 -2.36
CA ARG A 880 -18.24 -38.32 -3.22
C ARG A 880 -19.70 -38.75 -3.35
N ASP A 881 -20.40 -38.92 -2.25
CA ASP A 881 -21.79 -39.40 -2.24
C ASP A 881 -22.75 -38.41 -2.95
N ALA A 882 -22.46 -37.11 -2.89
CA ALA A 882 -23.22 -36.09 -3.60
C ALA A 882 -22.99 -36.11 -5.13
N LEU A 883 -21.77 -36.40 -5.58
CA LEU A 883 -21.41 -36.44 -7.01
C LEU A 883 -21.67 -37.80 -7.66
N PHE A 884 -21.60 -38.89 -6.89
CA PHE A 884 -21.78 -40.28 -7.35
C PHE A 884 -22.87 -40.99 -6.51
N PRO A 885 -24.14 -40.57 -6.62
CA PRO A 885 -25.23 -41.14 -5.84
C PRO A 885 -25.49 -42.61 -6.19
N LYS A 886 -25.68 -43.45 -5.17
CA LYS A 886 -25.96 -44.90 -5.31
C LYS A 886 -27.25 -45.23 -6.07
N THR A 887 -28.15 -44.27 -6.26
CA THR A 887 -29.45 -44.44 -6.90
C THR A 887 -29.44 -44.25 -8.41
N VAL A 888 -28.29 -43.92 -9.01
CA VAL A 888 -28.11 -43.83 -10.47
C VAL A 888 -27.35 -45.06 -10.96
N ASP A 889 -27.95 -46.25 -10.78
CA ASP A 889 -27.53 -47.46 -11.49
C ASP A 889 -28.26 -47.53 -12.83
N GLY A 890 -27.96 -46.56 -13.72
CA GLY A 890 -28.43 -46.51 -15.10
C GLY A 890 -27.46 -47.24 -16.04
N ASP A 891 -27.95 -48.33 -16.61
CA ASP A 891 -27.53 -49.24 -17.71
C ASP A 891 -26.14 -49.22 -18.43
N GLY A 892 -25.12 -48.49 -17.98
CA GLY A 892 -23.82 -48.46 -18.66
C GLY A 892 -23.83 -47.78 -20.04
N GLY A 893 -24.87 -47.00 -20.35
CA GLY A 893 -25.00 -46.24 -21.59
C GLY A 893 -23.98 -45.11 -21.78
N SER A 894 -23.86 -44.62 -23.00
CA SER A 894 -22.88 -43.60 -23.39
C SER A 894 -23.09 -42.22 -22.74
N TYR A 895 -24.31 -41.92 -22.28
CA TYR A 895 -24.62 -40.70 -21.51
C TYR A 895 -24.12 -40.79 -20.06
N SER A 896 -24.21 -41.97 -19.42
CA SER A 896 -23.69 -42.16 -18.05
C SER A 896 -22.16 -42.03 -18.01
N SER A 897 -21.48 -42.34 -19.11
CA SER A 897 -20.06 -42.07 -19.32
C SER A 897 -19.73 -40.57 -19.29
N LEU A 898 -20.56 -39.74 -19.92
CA LEU A 898 -20.38 -38.29 -19.94
C LEU A 898 -20.61 -37.67 -18.55
N THR A 899 -21.70 -38.04 -17.87
CA THR A 899 -22.01 -37.53 -16.52
C THR A 899 -21.00 -38.02 -15.49
N GLY A 900 -20.52 -39.27 -15.60
CA GLY A 900 -19.47 -39.82 -14.74
C GLY A 900 -18.13 -39.09 -14.88
N LEU A 901 -17.70 -38.76 -16.10
CA LEU A 901 -16.48 -37.98 -16.31
C LEU A 901 -16.63 -36.51 -15.87
N GLN A 902 -17.83 -35.93 -15.98
CA GLN A 902 -18.11 -34.59 -15.45
C GLN A 902 -18.04 -34.58 -13.91
N ALA A 903 -18.66 -35.56 -13.24
CA ALA A 903 -18.58 -35.71 -11.79
C ALA A 903 -17.13 -35.93 -11.32
N LEU A 904 -16.37 -36.77 -12.03
CA LEU A 904 -14.93 -36.98 -11.78
C LEU A 904 -14.14 -35.67 -11.88
N HIS A 905 -14.39 -34.86 -12.92
CA HIS A 905 -13.74 -33.55 -13.07
C HIS A 905 -14.05 -32.60 -11.90
N MET A 906 -15.29 -32.58 -11.40
CA MET A 906 -15.67 -31.77 -10.23
C MET A 906 -14.93 -32.23 -8.97
N TYR A 907 -14.81 -33.55 -8.75
CA TYR A 907 -14.09 -34.10 -7.60
C TYR A 907 -12.58 -33.81 -7.68
N LEU A 908 -11.98 -33.96 -8.85
CA LEU A 908 -10.58 -33.58 -9.09
C LEU A 908 -10.33 -32.09 -8.83
N SER A 909 -11.27 -31.22 -9.20
CA SER A 909 -11.19 -29.78 -8.95
C SER A 909 -11.25 -29.44 -7.45
N HIS A 910 -11.98 -30.23 -6.65
CA HIS A 910 -11.96 -30.11 -5.19
C HIS A 910 -10.57 -30.41 -4.61
N ILE A 911 -9.95 -31.52 -5.04
CA ILE A 911 -8.60 -31.91 -4.61
C ILE A 911 -7.56 -30.87 -5.07
N GLU A 912 -7.67 -30.37 -6.30
CA GLU A 912 -6.79 -29.31 -6.81
C GLU A 912 -6.88 -28.04 -5.95
N GLY A 913 -8.08 -27.62 -5.56
CA GLY A 913 -8.28 -26.50 -4.64
C GLY A 913 -7.64 -26.72 -3.27
N GLN A 914 -7.74 -27.94 -2.73
CA GLN A 914 -7.08 -28.31 -1.48
C GLN A 914 -5.55 -28.27 -1.58
N LEU A 915 -4.98 -28.82 -2.66
CA LEU A 915 -3.54 -28.81 -2.91
C LEU A 915 -3.03 -27.39 -3.15
N THR A 916 -3.79 -26.55 -3.85
CA THR A 916 -3.47 -25.14 -4.10
C THR A 916 -3.28 -24.36 -2.79
N ALA A 917 -4.12 -24.60 -1.78
CA ALA A 917 -3.96 -24.00 -0.45
C ALA A 917 -2.76 -24.57 0.33
N LEU A 918 -2.35 -25.82 0.05
CA LEU A 918 -1.18 -26.44 0.67
C LEU A 918 0.14 -25.92 0.10
N VAL A 919 0.19 -25.44 -1.15
CA VAL A 919 1.42 -24.88 -1.77
C VAL A 919 2.06 -23.78 -0.90
N PRO A 920 1.35 -22.69 -0.54
CA PRO A 920 1.96 -21.67 0.31
C PRO A 920 2.17 -22.16 1.75
N THR A 921 1.33 -23.08 2.22
CA THR A 921 1.41 -23.60 3.60
C THR A 921 2.65 -24.46 3.81
N SER A 922 3.01 -25.32 2.84
CA SER A 922 4.21 -26.16 2.91
C SER A 922 5.48 -25.34 2.81
N GLN A 923 5.49 -24.28 1.98
CA GLN A 923 6.60 -23.32 1.92
C GLN A 923 6.75 -22.53 3.22
N ALA A 924 5.64 -22.11 3.85
CA ALA A 924 5.64 -21.42 5.14
C ALA A 924 6.14 -22.27 6.32
N LEU A 925 6.18 -23.60 6.16
CA LEU A 925 6.78 -24.52 7.13
C LEU A 925 8.30 -24.71 6.91
N TRP A 926 8.84 -24.16 5.83
CA TRP A 926 10.23 -24.34 5.40
C TRP A 926 10.64 -25.80 5.22
N ASP A 927 9.68 -26.64 4.79
CA ASP A 927 9.83 -28.06 4.55
C ASP A 927 9.89 -28.35 3.04
N GLU A 928 11.11 -28.49 2.52
CA GLU A 928 11.34 -28.71 1.08
C GLU A 928 10.69 -29.99 0.57
N GLU A 929 10.77 -31.08 1.35
CA GLU A 929 10.17 -32.37 0.98
C GLU A 929 8.64 -32.24 0.88
N PHE A 930 8.00 -31.59 1.85
CA PHE A 930 6.56 -31.36 1.80
C PHE A 930 6.17 -30.41 0.66
N ALA A 931 6.94 -29.34 0.44
CA ALA A 931 6.68 -28.40 -0.64
C ALA A 931 6.77 -29.05 -2.02
N ASP A 932 7.76 -29.91 -2.24
CA ASP A 932 7.93 -30.64 -3.50
C ASP A 932 6.89 -31.74 -3.66
N ALA A 933 6.54 -32.44 -2.58
CA ALA A 933 5.44 -33.42 -2.58
C ALA A 933 4.11 -32.78 -3.01
N VAL A 934 3.77 -31.60 -2.47
CA VAL A 934 2.55 -30.87 -2.86
C VAL A 934 2.59 -30.43 -4.32
N LYS A 935 3.74 -29.94 -4.84
CA LYS A 935 3.87 -29.56 -6.26
C LYS A 935 3.69 -30.76 -7.20
N VAL A 936 4.30 -31.90 -6.85
CA VAL A 936 4.18 -33.14 -7.63
C VAL A 936 2.73 -33.63 -7.60
N ALA A 937 2.10 -33.63 -6.42
CA ALA A 937 0.70 -33.97 -6.24
C ALA A 937 -0.22 -33.10 -7.10
N LEU A 938 -0.04 -31.78 -7.04
CA LEU A 938 -0.83 -30.81 -7.80
C LEU A 938 -0.69 -31.06 -9.31
N LYS A 939 0.54 -31.27 -9.80
CA LYS A 939 0.79 -31.62 -11.22
C LYS A 939 0.11 -32.93 -11.62
N GLY A 940 0.11 -33.93 -10.73
CA GLY A 940 -0.59 -35.20 -10.94
C GLY A 940 -2.10 -35.02 -11.09
N ILE A 941 -2.72 -34.27 -10.18
CA ILE A 941 -4.17 -34.00 -10.19
C ILE A 941 -4.58 -33.13 -11.38
N SER A 942 -3.86 -32.04 -11.69
CA SER A 942 -4.17 -31.20 -12.86
C SER A 942 -4.07 -31.98 -14.18
N ARG A 943 -3.15 -32.97 -14.28
CA ARG A 943 -3.07 -33.87 -15.44
C ARG A 943 -4.33 -34.73 -15.57
N GLN A 944 -4.84 -35.29 -14.46
CA GLN A 944 -6.07 -36.07 -14.45
C GLN A 944 -7.29 -35.21 -14.81
N GLN A 945 -7.35 -33.99 -14.28
CA GLN A 945 -8.42 -33.04 -14.56
C GLN A 945 -8.47 -32.65 -16.04
N ALA A 946 -7.31 -32.37 -16.65
CA ALA A 946 -7.20 -32.08 -18.07
C ALA A 946 -7.65 -33.26 -18.95
N TRP A 947 -7.29 -34.49 -18.57
CA TRP A 947 -7.72 -35.70 -19.25
C TRP A 947 -9.24 -35.87 -19.21
N ALA A 948 -9.86 -35.78 -18.02
CA ALA A 948 -11.31 -35.93 -17.86
C ALA A 948 -12.07 -34.87 -18.68
N MET A 949 -11.65 -33.60 -18.60
CA MET A 949 -12.29 -32.51 -19.33
C MET A 949 -12.16 -32.66 -20.85
N GLN A 950 -11.03 -33.16 -21.34
CA GLN A 950 -10.85 -33.41 -22.77
C GLN A 950 -11.83 -34.46 -23.29
N HIS A 951 -12.03 -35.56 -22.56
CA HIS A 951 -13.00 -36.59 -22.95
C HIS A 951 -14.45 -36.10 -22.86
N VAL A 952 -14.78 -35.28 -21.86
CA VAL A 952 -16.09 -34.60 -21.81
C VAL A 952 -16.32 -33.78 -23.08
N LYS A 953 -15.34 -32.96 -23.50
CA LYS A 953 -15.44 -32.14 -24.73
C LYS A 953 -15.59 -33.00 -25.99
N VAL A 954 -14.85 -34.11 -26.10
CA VAL A 954 -14.90 -34.99 -27.28
C VAL A 954 -16.23 -35.73 -27.38
N MET A 955 -16.77 -36.22 -26.25
CA MET A 955 -18.04 -36.97 -26.26
C MET A 955 -19.27 -36.07 -26.40
N SER A 956 -19.20 -34.81 -25.94
CA SER A 956 -20.36 -33.91 -25.83
C SER A 956 -21.16 -33.75 -27.14
N PRO A 957 -20.57 -33.47 -28.32
CA PRO A 957 -21.36 -33.29 -29.54
C PRO A 957 -22.17 -34.55 -29.91
N GLN A 958 -21.57 -35.73 -29.79
CA GLN A 958 -22.24 -36.98 -30.14
C GLN A 958 -23.31 -37.35 -29.10
N MET A 959 -23.03 -37.15 -27.81
CA MET A 959 -23.92 -37.60 -26.72
C MET A 959 -25.05 -36.61 -26.40
N LEU A 960 -24.90 -35.32 -26.73
CA LEU A 960 -25.88 -34.29 -26.42
C LEU A 960 -26.74 -33.88 -27.62
N LEU A 961 -26.28 -34.09 -28.86
CA LEU A 961 -27.01 -33.67 -30.07
C LEU A 961 -27.65 -34.82 -30.83
N VAL A 962 -27.08 -36.03 -30.80
CA VAL A 962 -27.58 -37.17 -31.59
C VAL A 962 -28.66 -37.89 -30.79
N PRO A 963 -29.90 -38.00 -31.31
CA PRO A 963 -30.97 -38.72 -30.62
C PRO A 963 -30.61 -40.20 -30.44
N MET A 964 -30.67 -40.68 -29.20
CA MET A 964 -30.44 -42.08 -28.83
C MET A 964 -31.78 -42.72 -28.41
N ILE A 965 -31.88 -44.05 -28.54
CA ILE A 965 -33.05 -44.78 -28.04
C ILE A 965 -33.08 -44.61 -26.51
N PRO A 966 -34.19 -44.14 -25.91
CA PRO A 966 -34.26 -43.93 -24.47
C PRO A 966 -33.99 -45.23 -23.72
N THR A 967 -33.10 -45.16 -22.76
CA THR A 967 -32.92 -46.22 -21.78
C THR A 967 -34.04 -46.07 -20.74
N ARG A 968 -34.52 -47.18 -20.17
CA ARG A 968 -35.80 -47.32 -19.45
C ARG A 968 -36.09 -46.29 -18.33
N ASP A 969 -35.11 -45.49 -17.93
CA ASP A 969 -35.19 -44.49 -16.86
C ASP A 969 -35.51 -43.06 -17.35
N LEU A 970 -35.64 -42.83 -18.66
CA LEU A 970 -36.09 -41.54 -19.22
C LEU A 970 -37.59 -41.48 -19.50
N GLU A 971 -38.34 -42.54 -19.18
CA GLU A 971 -39.81 -42.55 -19.23
C GLU A 971 -40.41 -41.97 -17.94
N ASP A 972 -40.05 -40.73 -17.58
CA ASP A 972 -40.88 -39.92 -16.69
C ASP A 972 -41.25 -38.60 -17.40
N ASP A 973 -42.47 -38.64 -17.97
CA ASP A 973 -43.34 -37.56 -18.44
C ASP A 973 -42.97 -36.75 -19.72
N PRO A 974 -43.38 -37.21 -20.92
CA PRO A 974 -43.41 -36.40 -22.14
C PRO A 974 -44.60 -35.41 -22.18
N GLY A 975 -44.97 -34.83 -21.04
CA GLY A 975 -46.14 -33.97 -20.87
C GLY A 975 -45.91 -32.45 -21.05
N SER A 976 -44.68 -31.94 -21.20
CA SER A 976 -44.46 -30.48 -21.10
C SER A 976 -43.72 -29.75 -22.23
N LEU A 977 -43.18 -30.40 -23.27
CA LEU A 977 -42.56 -29.70 -24.40
C LEU A 977 -42.97 -30.33 -25.75
N GLY A 978 -44.21 -30.07 -26.14
CA GLY A 978 -44.67 -30.31 -27.50
C GLY A 978 -44.01 -29.34 -28.48
N VAL A 979 -42.99 -29.80 -29.20
CA VAL A 979 -42.68 -29.29 -30.54
C VAL A 979 -42.69 -30.48 -31.49
N ARG A 980 -43.84 -30.66 -32.16
CA ARG A 980 -43.92 -31.52 -33.36
C ARG A 980 -42.98 -30.93 -34.40
N LEU A 981 -41.93 -31.65 -34.76
CA LEU A 981 -41.26 -31.46 -36.03
C LEU A 981 -42.31 -31.69 -37.11
N ARG A 982 -42.72 -30.61 -37.80
CA ARG A 982 -43.50 -30.71 -39.04
C ARG A 982 -42.62 -31.42 -40.06
N GLU A 983 -43.04 -32.59 -40.51
CA GLU A 983 -42.66 -33.09 -41.83
C GLU A 983 -43.05 -32.02 -42.86
N VAL A 984 -42.05 -31.46 -43.53
CA VAL A 984 -42.26 -30.69 -44.76
C VAL A 984 -42.37 -31.74 -45.86
N SER A 985 -43.55 -31.87 -46.45
CA SER A 985 -43.77 -32.67 -47.65
C SER A 985 -43.19 -31.96 -48.87
N ASP A 986 -42.56 -32.73 -49.77
CA ASP A 986 -41.90 -32.37 -51.03
C ASP A 986 -42.80 -31.69 -52.12
N SER A 987 -43.81 -30.90 -51.76
CA SER A 987 -44.77 -30.36 -52.75
C SER A 987 -44.70 -28.86 -53.05
N ASP A 988 -43.80 -28.08 -52.44
CA ASP A 988 -43.71 -26.63 -52.73
C ASP A 988 -42.27 -26.18 -53.05
N MET A 989 -41.67 -26.77 -54.08
CA MET A 989 -40.54 -26.17 -54.81
C MET A 989 -41.03 -25.61 -56.15
N VAL A 990 -41.30 -24.29 -56.19
CA VAL A 990 -41.14 -23.40 -57.36
C VAL A 990 -40.62 -22.05 -56.89
#